data_AF-A0A506URZ6-F1
#
_entry.id   AF-A0A506URZ6-F1
#
_cell.length_a   1.000
_cell.length_b   1.000
_cell.length_c   1.000
_cell.angle_alpha   90.00
_cell.angle_beta   90.00
_cell.angle_gamma   90.00
#
_symmetry.space_group_name_H-M   'P 1'
#
loop_
_entity.id
_entity.type
_entity.pdbx_description
1 polymer ?
#
loop_
_entity_poly.entity_id
_entity_poly.type
_entity_poly.pdbx_seq_one_letter_code
_entity_poly.pdbx_strand_id
1 'polypeptide(L)'
;MFDLALGKPATQSSKYPEILVPLDVNAANANSINSSDSYCQTNAEWFPWWQVDLEASCLISEIVLYNTSFWPSRMRRFTILISKNGQTWQEVFSKTDSSIFGGDDENAYRVQFAASIIGRFVRVRLDNWDYLHLKRVCIYGNVCHNFPSEEKAVNNKISLPSKIIFSSNYNEDDQFLPIYIDNFLNYTPDNCYLFINFPSSRPIPLNLITPNSRVHIFNGEVDRKKWGGTLLLGHMESYREALNVLGKIDYFCTCATNGLFVKLFDLKAAVQRLELNDQAPVGMTRNYLIDVPLNNIPRGKEWIWDNLLDSKSFREYLLYEADIKFMSLNQIEGLFASGAEWNTLYSRIEILKKSASYFPYPNIKTPALEEFLPVTFFRRFGSGKFTNICHMLWDPHRDVTFLDLIEFAVKLPVHMCQVKWFNRNPDTLPTAALDQKWFRALLDDLLTLDTPNAYRERFLKRLLTQSFSEASRLGEVYTPLTRFWRSEAQEERAQWMCSSLIPVGKQVKLSPAFSTLSIGPSKNGSLAAWLLSSDSPVDTLHYEAIISEEASTTTLSLQVNKDGEPSGRHEWGDTRATLFLSPMVGEKAQVFRLSLRRPFEFVHEQIMHNIRLSDGHSNLAWPLTLQEDEEGWCHFYFLRPQNHFGEIWIGIPAFLRTSISMKIAFGISPI
;
A
#
# COMPACT_ATOMS: atom_id res chain seq x y z
N MET A 1 19.29 23.71 35.53
CA MET A 1 19.01 22.52 34.69
C MET A 1 20.05 22.56 33.58
N PHE A 2 20.78 21.47 33.33
CA PHE A 2 21.83 21.45 32.30
C PHE A 2 21.30 20.80 31.03
N ASP A 3 21.79 21.23 29.87
CA ASP A 3 21.53 20.54 28.61
C ASP A 3 22.36 19.25 28.59
N LEU A 4 21.67 18.13 28.79
CA LEU A 4 22.23 16.79 28.83
C LEU A 4 22.66 16.30 27.44
N ALA A 5 22.11 16.88 26.36
CA ALA A 5 22.42 16.48 24.99
C ALA A 5 23.73 17.10 24.47
N LEU A 6 24.17 18.20 25.07
CA LEU A 6 25.27 19.02 24.54
C LEU A 6 26.56 18.20 24.37
N GLY A 7 27.06 18.11 23.13
CA GLY A 7 28.30 17.42 22.78
C GLY A 7 28.25 15.89 22.91
N LYS A 8 27.06 15.31 23.12
CA LYS A 8 26.87 13.85 23.25
C LYS A 8 26.84 13.14 21.89
N PRO A 9 27.13 11.82 21.84
CA PRO A 9 27.02 11.05 20.62
C PRO A 9 25.60 11.10 20.05
N ALA A 10 25.47 11.47 18.77
CA ALA A 10 24.21 11.52 18.05
C ALA A 10 24.29 10.71 16.76
N THR A 11 23.13 10.26 16.27
CA THR A 11 22.97 9.57 15.00
C THR A 11 21.58 9.85 14.43
N GLN A 12 21.31 9.40 13.21
CA GLN A 12 20.04 9.65 12.51
C GLN A 12 19.75 8.53 11.51
N SER A 13 18.53 8.44 11.00
CA SER A 13 18.07 7.36 10.12
C SER A 13 18.84 7.25 8.80
N SER A 14 19.21 8.40 8.22
CA SER A 14 19.98 8.50 6.98
C SER A 14 20.66 9.87 6.90
N LYS A 15 21.48 10.11 5.88
CA LYS A 15 21.96 11.47 5.53
C LYS A 15 21.66 11.75 4.07
N TYR A 16 21.44 13.02 3.74
CA TYR A 16 21.34 13.43 2.35
C TYR A 16 22.63 13.05 1.59
N PRO A 17 22.57 12.40 0.41
CA PRO A 17 23.75 11.83 -0.24
C PRO A 17 24.89 12.83 -0.52
N GLU A 18 24.58 14.11 -0.75
CA GLU A 18 25.58 15.15 -1.01
C GLU A 18 26.33 15.60 0.26
N ILE A 19 25.85 15.23 1.46
CA ILE A 19 26.54 15.51 2.71
C ILE A 19 27.71 14.54 2.84
N LEU A 20 28.93 15.05 2.66
CA LEU A 20 30.15 14.22 2.62
C LEU A 20 30.65 13.77 4.00
N VAL A 21 30.22 14.43 5.09
CA VAL A 21 30.61 14.04 6.45
C VAL A 21 29.96 12.71 6.88
N PRO A 22 30.55 11.98 7.85
CA PRO A 22 29.92 10.80 8.45
C PRO A 22 28.52 11.08 9.03
N LEU A 23 27.70 10.03 9.14
CA LEU A 23 26.29 10.10 9.59
C LEU A 23 26.16 10.69 11.00
N ASP A 24 27.01 10.24 11.92
CA ASP A 24 27.11 10.69 13.30
C ASP A 24 27.58 12.14 13.41
N VAL A 25 28.54 12.55 12.57
CA VAL A 25 28.99 13.96 12.50
C VAL A 25 27.87 14.89 12.03
N ASN A 26 27.08 14.48 11.02
CA ASN A 26 25.93 15.28 10.59
C ASN A 26 24.83 15.34 11.67
N ALA A 27 24.56 14.24 12.37
CA ALA A 27 23.61 14.23 13.46
C ALA A 27 24.07 15.10 14.64
N ALA A 28 25.37 15.08 14.97
CA ALA A 28 25.96 15.83 16.08
C ALA A 28 25.84 17.36 15.93
N ASN A 29 25.59 17.85 14.72
CA ASN A 29 25.31 19.26 14.47
C ASN A 29 24.14 19.79 15.32
N ALA A 30 23.09 18.99 15.49
CA ALA A 30 21.89 19.38 16.23
C ALA A 30 22.08 19.44 17.75
N ASN A 31 23.18 18.96 18.32
CA ASN A 31 23.47 19.05 19.76
C ASN A 31 24.87 19.64 20.03
N SER A 32 25.36 20.49 19.12
CA SER A 32 26.64 21.20 19.23
C SER A 32 26.46 22.67 19.67
N ILE A 33 27.55 23.30 20.15
CA ILE A 33 27.55 24.73 20.50
C ILE A 33 27.47 25.55 19.21
N ASN A 34 26.27 26.05 18.90
CA ASN A 34 25.91 27.10 17.93
C ASN A 34 27.02 27.56 16.96
N SER A 35 27.04 27.00 15.74
CA SER A 35 27.32 27.83 14.56
C SER A 35 25.96 28.22 13.95
N SER A 36 25.85 29.41 13.37
CA SER A 36 24.60 29.90 12.75
C SER A 36 24.07 28.98 11.66
N ASP A 37 24.95 28.14 11.09
CA ASP A 37 24.70 27.31 9.92
C ASP A 37 24.71 25.80 10.25
N SER A 38 24.82 25.42 11.54
CA SER A 38 24.83 24.00 11.95
C SER A 38 23.40 23.44 12.04
N TYR A 39 23.14 22.37 11.31
CA TYR A 39 21.90 21.58 11.38
C TYR A 39 22.17 20.12 11.00
N CYS A 40 21.31 19.20 11.46
CA CYS A 40 21.27 17.83 10.95
C CYS A 40 20.29 17.72 9.79
N GLN A 41 20.58 16.84 8.83
CA GLN A 41 19.72 16.60 7.67
C GLN A 41 19.75 15.13 7.25
N THR A 42 18.57 14.51 7.26
CA THR A 42 18.37 13.17 6.70
C THR A 42 18.20 13.21 5.18
N ASN A 43 18.14 12.05 4.53
CA ASN A 43 17.53 11.96 3.21
C ASN A 43 16.00 12.06 3.33
N ALA A 44 15.32 12.24 2.19
CA ALA A 44 13.87 12.08 2.12
C ALA A 44 13.51 10.60 2.27
N GLU A 45 12.73 10.27 3.29
CA GLU A 45 12.28 8.89 3.55
C GLU A 45 11.03 8.91 4.43
N TRP A 46 10.41 7.74 4.62
CA TRP A 46 9.33 7.61 5.60
C TRP A 46 9.89 7.58 7.02
N PHE A 47 9.27 8.34 7.91
CA PHE A 47 9.56 8.37 9.34
C PHE A 47 11.05 8.61 9.70
N PRO A 48 11.74 9.58 9.07
CA PRO A 48 13.13 9.87 9.38
C PRO A 48 13.25 10.30 10.84
N TRP A 49 14.39 10.02 11.45
CA TRP A 49 14.61 10.33 12.85
C TRP A 49 16.03 10.81 13.13
N TRP A 50 16.16 11.65 14.16
CA TRP A 50 17.41 12.03 14.81
C TRP A 50 17.42 11.47 16.23
N GLN A 51 18.58 11.08 16.74
CA GLN A 51 18.74 10.46 18.06
C GLN A 51 20.04 10.90 18.75
N VAL A 52 19.98 11.03 20.07
CA VAL A 52 21.15 11.22 20.93
C VAL A 52 21.23 10.15 22.01
N ASP A 53 22.45 9.67 22.29
CA ASP A 53 22.79 8.87 23.47
C ASP A 53 23.32 9.80 24.57
N LEU A 54 22.58 9.93 25.67
CA LEU A 54 22.99 10.76 26.82
C LEU A 54 24.13 10.12 27.65
N GLU A 55 24.58 8.92 27.27
CA GLU A 55 25.64 8.09 27.87
C GLU A 55 25.35 7.54 29.27
N ALA A 56 24.38 8.14 29.98
CA ALA A 56 23.88 7.71 31.27
C ALA A 56 22.35 7.74 31.30
N SER A 57 21.75 7.07 32.29
CA SER A 57 20.32 7.24 32.54
C SER A 57 20.05 8.60 33.19
N CYS A 58 19.09 9.32 32.65
CA CYS A 58 18.74 10.67 33.06
C CYS A 58 17.25 10.77 33.42
N LEU A 59 16.94 11.69 34.34
CA LEU A 59 15.60 12.20 34.59
C LEU A 59 15.38 13.40 33.68
N ILE A 60 14.63 13.22 32.60
CA ILE A 60 14.37 14.23 31.56
C ILE A 60 13.10 14.99 31.94
N SER A 61 13.19 16.31 32.09
CA SER A 61 12.05 17.17 32.44
C SER A 61 11.58 18.05 31.31
N GLU A 62 12.46 18.44 30.38
CA GLU A 62 12.11 19.29 29.24
C GLU A 62 12.94 18.93 28.01
N ILE A 63 12.33 18.99 26.83
CA ILE A 63 13.02 18.90 25.53
C ILE A 63 12.65 20.14 24.73
N VAL A 64 13.66 20.79 24.14
CA VAL A 64 13.49 21.98 23.31
C VAL A 64 14.06 21.73 21.92
N LEU A 65 13.21 21.92 20.90
CA LEU A 65 13.56 21.74 19.49
C LEU A 65 13.61 23.09 18.80
N TYR A 66 14.70 23.32 18.08
CA TYR A 66 14.90 24.51 17.25
C TYR A 66 14.87 24.08 15.78
N ASN A 67 13.97 24.69 15.02
CA ASN A 67 13.81 24.41 13.59
C ASN A 67 14.86 25.15 12.75
N THR A 68 15.02 24.75 11.50
CA THR A 68 15.80 25.51 10.52
C THR A 68 15.00 26.72 10.00
N SER A 69 15.70 27.76 9.56
CA SER A 69 15.06 28.91 8.88
C SER A 69 14.64 28.59 7.45
N PHE A 70 15.26 27.58 6.83
CA PHE A 70 14.92 27.08 5.51
C PHE A 70 14.00 25.85 5.61
N TRP A 71 12.92 25.86 4.83
CA TRP A 71 11.84 24.85 4.82
C TRP A 71 11.30 24.43 6.20
N PRO A 72 10.92 25.37 7.07
CA PRO A 72 10.48 25.07 8.44
C PRO A 72 9.18 24.23 8.50
N SER A 73 8.41 24.20 7.41
CA SER A 73 7.19 23.39 7.28
C SER A 73 7.43 21.88 7.34
N ARG A 74 8.66 21.40 7.13
CA ARG A 74 9.01 19.96 7.19
C ARG A 74 8.88 19.40 8.61
N MET A 75 9.28 20.17 9.62
CA MET A 75 9.21 19.79 11.05
C MET A 75 7.83 20.01 11.70
N ARG A 76 6.74 20.12 10.94
CA ARG A 76 5.41 20.43 11.50
C ARG A 76 4.81 19.33 12.37
N ARG A 77 5.13 18.05 12.09
CA ARG A 77 4.58 16.88 12.78
C ARG A 77 5.68 15.90 13.15
N PHE A 78 5.79 15.58 14.42
CA PHE A 78 6.84 14.69 14.92
C PHE A 78 6.43 14.01 16.23
N THR A 79 7.12 12.94 16.54
CA THR A 79 7.02 12.20 17.80
C THR A 79 8.37 12.15 18.48
N ILE A 80 8.36 12.36 19.81
CA ILE A 80 9.53 12.17 20.66
C ILE A 80 9.44 10.79 21.30
N LEU A 81 10.53 10.02 21.17
CA LEU A 81 10.68 8.71 21.76
C LEU A 81 11.83 8.69 22.76
N ILE A 82 11.68 7.91 23.82
CA ILE A 82 12.70 7.72 24.86
C ILE A 82 12.99 6.22 25.00
N SER A 83 14.27 5.88 25.19
CA SER A 83 14.71 4.52 25.46
C SER A 83 15.74 4.46 26.57
N LYS A 84 15.74 3.36 27.33
CA LYS A 84 16.76 3.06 28.35
C LYS A 84 17.95 2.27 27.77
N ASN A 85 17.74 1.50 26.72
CA ASN A 85 18.69 0.54 26.16
C ASN A 85 19.01 0.76 24.66
N GLY A 86 18.34 1.71 24.01
CA GLY A 86 18.50 2.00 22.57
C GLY A 86 17.74 1.06 21.65
N GLN A 87 17.11 0.02 22.19
CA GLN A 87 16.40 -1.03 21.44
C GLN A 87 14.88 -0.92 21.60
N THR A 88 14.40 -0.78 22.83
CA THR A 88 12.98 -0.64 23.13
C THR A 88 12.64 0.82 23.32
N TRP A 89 11.73 1.35 22.51
CA TRP A 89 11.37 2.77 22.48
C TRP A 89 9.97 2.99 23.01
N GLN A 90 9.80 4.04 23.80
CA GLN A 90 8.50 4.53 24.25
C GLN A 90 8.23 5.89 23.62
N GLU A 91 7.10 6.03 22.93
CA GLU A 91 6.60 7.34 22.49
C GLU A 91 6.08 8.10 23.71
N VAL A 92 6.58 9.33 23.94
CA VAL A 92 6.27 10.12 25.15
C VAL A 92 5.57 11.44 24.85
N PHE A 93 5.63 11.87 23.60
CA PHE A 93 5.01 13.11 23.13
C PHE A 93 4.87 13.09 21.61
N SER A 94 3.80 13.68 21.10
CA SER A 94 3.65 13.94 19.66
C SER A 94 3.06 15.32 19.40
N LYS A 95 3.62 15.97 18.39
CA LYS A 95 3.03 17.15 17.76
C LYS A 95 2.31 16.70 16.50
N THR A 96 0.99 16.77 16.50
CA THR A 96 0.16 16.26 15.39
C THR A 96 -0.53 17.37 14.60
N ASP A 97 -0.51 18.61 15.10
CA ASP A 97 -1.02 19.77 14.39
C ASP A 97 -0.02 20.30 13.33
N SER A 98 -0.50 21.10 12.38
CA SER A 98 0.30 21.60 11.26
C SER A 98 1.02 22.95 11.51
N SER A 99 0.98 23.50 12.73
CA SER A 99 1.68 24.76 13.04
C SER A 99 3.19 24.61 12.92
N ILE A 100 3.84 25.70 12.51
CA ILE A 100 5.29 25.79 12.33
C ILE A 100 5.90 26.44 13.57
N PHE A 101 7.03 25.91 14.04
CA PHE A 101 7.85 26.51 15.09
C PHE A 101 9.20 26.98 14.54
N GLY A 102 9.84 27.92 15.23
CA GLY A 102 11.05 28.62 14.80
C GLY A 102 12.36 28.03 15.32
N GLY A 103 13.45 28.71 14.96
CA GLY A 103 14.83 28.31 15.26
C GLY A 103 15.54 29.20 16.30
N ASP A 104 14.79 30.03 17.01
CA ASP A 104 15.26 30.94 18.07
C ASP A 104 14.56 30.60 19.41
N ASP A 105 15.01 31.20 20.51
CA ASP A 105 14.53 30.87 21.85
C ASP A 105 13.07 31.25 22.10
N GLU A 106 12.55 32.24 21.36
CA GLU A 106 11.16 32.72 21.47
C GLU A 106 10.19 31.79 20.74
N ASN A 107 10.60 31.25 19.59
CA ASN A 107 9.74 30.47 18.69
C ASN A 107 10.03 28.96 18.71
N ALA A 108 11.01 28.49 19.49
CA ALA A 108 11.33 27.07 19.63
C ALA A 108 10.16 26.24 20.17
N TYR A 109 10.11 24.96 19.79
CA TYR A 109 9.11 24.05 20.34
C TYR A 109 9.59 23.46 21.67
N ARG A 110 8.83 23.69 22.75
CA ARG A 110 9.17 23.27 24.11
C ARG A 110 8.19 22.21 24.59
N VAL A 111 8.71 21.06 24.97
CA VAL A 111 7.95 19.96 25.58
C VAL A 111 8.36 19.85 27.03
N GLN A 112 7.49 20.25 27.93
CA GLN A 112 7.67 20.11 29.37
C GLN A 112 6.87 18.91 29.87
N PHE A 113 7.54 17.99 30.56
CA PHE A 113 6.89 16.80 31.10
C PHE A 113 6.38 17.07 32.52
N ALA A 114 5.11 16.74 32.77
CA ALA A 114 4.50 16.91 34.09
C ALA A 114 5.23 16.12 35.20
N ALA A 115 5.81 14.97 34.83
CA ALA A 115 6.72 14.19 35.65
C ALA A 115 7.96 13.84 34.82
N SER A 116 9.15 13.87 35.44
CA SER A 116 10.38 13.54 34.72
C SER A 116 10.36 12.11 34.17
N ILE A 117 10.81 11.96 32.94
CA ILE A 117 10.86 10.67 32.25
C ILE A 117 12.28 10.11 32.37
N ILE A 118 12.38 8.84 32.75
CA ILE A 118 13.67 8.14 32.84
C ILE A 118 14.06 7.62 31.46
N GLY A 119 15.23 8.06 30.96
CA GLY A 119 15.76 7.63 29.67
C GLY A 119 17.25 7.84 29.53
N ARG A 120 17.89 7.10 28.62
CA ARG A 120 19.28 7.31 28.19
C ARG A 120 19.33 7.81 26.74
N PHE A 121 18.46 7.30 25.89
CA PHE A 121 18.39 7.70 24.49
C PHE A 121 17.13 8.51 24.24
N VAL A 122 17.25 9.58 23.47
CA VAL A 122 16.13 10.41 23.03
C VAL A 122 16.15 10.48 21.52
N ARG A 123 14.98 10.26 20.90
CA ARG A 123 14.81 10.27 19.46
C ARG A 123 13.67 11.22 19.08
N VAL A 124 13.89 12.03 18.05
CA VAL A 124 12.87 12.86 17.40
C VAL A 124 12.62 12.25 16.03
N ARG A 125 11.39 11.81 15.76
CA ARG A 125 10.97 11.15 14.52
C ARG A 125 9.92 12.00 13.81
N LEU A 126 10.09 12.29 12.53
CA LEU A 126 9.00 12.84 11.72
C LEU A 126 7.92 11.78 11.50
N ASP A 127 6.66 12.18 11.45
CA ASP A 127 5.53 11.25 11.28
C ASP A 127 4.95 11.29 9.85
N ASN A 128 5.80 11.58 8.87
CA ASN A 128 5.49 11.65 7.44
C ASN A 128 6.71 11.28 6.58
N TRP A 129 6.53 11.29 5.26
CA TRP A 129 7.63 11.32 4.29
C TRP A 129 8.15 12.74 4.18
N ASP A 130 9.43 12.97 4.49
CA ASP A 130 10.15 14.23 4.21
C ASP A 130 11.64 14.07 4.56
N TYR A 131 12.38 15.18 4.43
CA TYR A 131 13.68 15.38 5.08
C TYR A 131 13.46 15.89 6.51
N LEU A 132 14.14 15.28 7.50
CA LEU A 132 14.20 15.81 8.86
C LEU A 132 15.34 16.82 8.97
N HIS A 133 15.00 18.05 9.35
CA HIS A 133 15.96 19.12 9.63
C HIS A 133 15.80 19.62 11.06
N LEU A 134 16.85 19.54 11.86
CA LEU A 134 16.89 20.15 13.19
C LEU A 134 18.12 21.04 13.30
N LYS A 135 17.89 22.30 13.69
CA LYS A 135 18.97 23.23 13.98
C LYS A 135 19.61 22.91 15.32
N ARG A 136 18.80 22.69 16.35
CA ARG A 136 19.27 22.37 17.69
C ARG A 136 18.24 21.55 18.48
N VAL A 137 18.72 20.65 19.32
CA VAL A 137 17.95 19.86 20.27
C VAL A 137 18.61 19.99 21.64
N CYS A 138 17.89 20.56 22.59
CA CYS A 138 18.32 20.67 23.98
C CYS A 138 17.48 19.74 24.85
N ILE A 139 18.13 18.96 25.72
CA ILE A 139 17.46 18.02 26.62
C ILE A 139 17.81 18.40 28.04
N TYR A 140 16.85 18.92 28.79
CA TYR A 140 17.08 19.39 30.13
C TYR A 140 16.61 18.37 31.17
N GLY A 141 17.46 18.16 32.19
CA GLY A 141 17.20 17.23 33.26
C GLY A 141 18.40 17.08 34.20
N ASN A 142 18.47 15.92 34.86
CA ASN A 142 19.60 15.54 35.72
C ASN A 142 20.02 14.08 35.47
N VAL A 143 21.31 13.78 35.65
CA VAL A 143 21.81 12.40 35.62
C VAL A 143 21.32 11.65 36.86
N CYS A 144 20.87 10.41 36.67
CA CYS A 144 20.40 9.56 37.77
C CYS A 144 21.56 8.70 38.29
N HIS A 145 22.05 8.98 39.52
CA HIS A 145 23.20 8.28 40.10
C HIS A 145 22.84 7.03 40.94
N ASN A 146 21.58 6.89 41.38
CA ASN A 146 21.10 5.75 42.16
C ASN A 146 19.77 5.23 41.58
N PHE A 147 19.74 3.97 41.16
CA PHE A 147 18.50 3.25 40.87
C PHE A 147 18.04 2.51 42.13
N PRO A 148 16.75 2.60 42.52
CA PRO A 148 16.11 1.46 43.17
C PRO A 148 16.17 0.29 42.18
N SER A 149 16.77 -0.83 42.59
CA SER A 149 16.63 -2.10 41.89
C SER A 149 15.13 -2.38 41.74
N GLU A 150 14.66 -2.38 40.49
CA GLU A 150 13.27 -2.67 40.10
C GLU A 150 12.21 -1.80 40.79
N GLU A 151 11.99 -0.58 40.30
CA GLU A 151 10.73 0.11 40.56
C GLU A 151 9.64 -0.42 39.63
N LYS A 152 8.63 -1.02 40.27
CA LYS A 152 7.35 -1.51 39.74
C LYS A 152 7.01 -0.80 38.43
N ALA A 153 7.06 -1.56 37.33
CA ALA A 153 6.41 -1.14 36.10
C ALA A 153 5.06 -0.54 36.47
N VAL A 154 4.81 0.71 36.07
CA VAL A 154 3.44 1.21 35.93
C VAL A 154 2.82 0.36 34.83
N ASN A 155 2.45 -0.85 35.23
CA ASN A 155 1.57 -1.72 34.49
C ASN A 155 0.26 -0.95 34.49
N ASN A 156 0.04 -0.15 33.44
CA ASN A 156 -1.31 -0.02 32.94
C ASN A 156 -1.77 -1.45 32.70
N LYS A 157 -2.47 -2.01 33.69
CA LYS A 157 -3.00 -3.37 33.67
C LYS A 157 -4.04 -3.38 32.55
N ILE A 158 -3.59 -3.61 31.32
CA ILE A 158 -4.46 -4.11 30.27
C ILE A 158 -4.97 -5.44 30.82
N SER A 159 -6.25 -5.50 31.19
CA SER A 159 -6.86 -6.73 31.65
C SER A 159 -6.96 -7.68 30.46
N LEU A 160 -6.07 -8.65 30.39
CA LEU A 160 -6.16 -9.74 29.44
C LEU A 160 -7.16 -10.79 29.97
N PRO A 161 -8.06 -11.30 29.11
CA PRO A 161 -8.16 -11.00 27.69
C PRO A 161 -9.19 -9.89 27.41
N SER A 162 -8.74 -8.79 26.79
CA SER A 162 -9.62 -7.75 26.20
C SER A 162 -10.13 -8.23 24.83
N LYS A 163 -11.40 -8.04 24.50
CA LYS A 163 -12.00 -8.38 23.20
C LYS A 163 -11.84 -7.25 22.20
N ILE A 164 -11.09 -7.51 21.13
CA ILE A 164 -10.71 -6.50 20.14
C ILE A 164 -11.35 -6.86 18.81
N ILE A 165 -12.17 -5.96 18.29
CA ILE A 165 -12.96 -6.21 17.09
C ILE A 165 -12.34 -5.44 15.93
N PHE A 166 -12.14 -6.10 14.80
CA PHE A 166 -11.78 -5.51 13.52
C PHE A 166 -12.98 -5.66 12.59
N SER A 167 -13.50 -4.56 12.06
CA SER A 167 -14.70 -4.54 11.23
C SER A 167 -14.37 -4.10 9.81
N SER A 168 -14.82 -4.90 8.84
CA SER A 168 -14.60 -4.63 7.41
C SER A 168 -15.88 -4.74 6.62
N ASN A 169 -16.21 -3.69 5.88
CA ASN A 169 -17.24 -3.72 4.86
C ASN A 169 -16.66 -4.35 3.59
N TYR A 170 -17.03 -5.59 3.30
CA TYR A 170 -16.44 -6.34 2.19
C TYR A 170 -17.15 -6.04 0.87
N ASN A 171 -16.39 -5.62 -0.12
CA ASN A 171 -16.89 -5.40 -1.49
C ASN A 171 -15.87 -5.79 -2.58
N GLU A 172 -14.81 -6.50 -2.20
CA GLU A 172 -13.77 -6.95 -3.14
C GLU A 172 -14.20 -8.24 -3.86
N ASP A 173 -13.38 -8.72 -4.79
CA ASP A 173 -13.57 -10.02 -5.42
C ASP A 173 -13.57 -11.16 -4.39
N ASP A 174 -14.30 -12.24 -4.67
CA ASP A 174 -14.39 -13.41 -3.78
C ASP A 174 -13.03 -14.09 -3.58
N GLN A 175 -12.16 -14.06 -4.59
CA GLN A 175 -10.84 -14.71 -4.51
C GLN A 175 -9.85 -13.99 -3.61
N PHE A 176 -10.09 -12.70 -3.31
CA PHE A 176 -9.26 -11.96 -2.37
C PHE A 176 -9.62 -12.26 -0.90
N LEU A 177 -10.77 -12.88 -0.66
CA LEU A 177 -11.30 -13.10 0.69
C LEU A 177 -10.41 -14.01 1.56
N PRO A 178 -9.88 -15.14 1.04
CA PRO A 178 -8.97 -16.00 1.82
C PRO A 178 -7.70 -15.26 2.24
N ILE A 179 -7.08 -14.52 1.33
CA ILE A 179 -5.87 -13.73 1.61
C ILE A 179 -6.13 -12.69 2.69
N TYR A 180 -7.28 -12.01 2.63
CA TYR A 180 -7.66 -11.02 3.63
C TYR A 180 -7.83 -11.65 5.02
N ILE A 181 -8.51 -12.79 5.10
CA ILE A 181 -8.74 -13.54 6.34
C ILE A 181 -7.41 -14.06 6.90
N ASP A 182 -6.60 -14.71 6.07
CA ASP A 182 -5.33 -15.30 6.48
C ASP A 182 -4.35 -14.22 6.92
N ASN A 183 -4.32 -13.07 6.23
CA ASN A 183 -3.53 -11.92 6.68
C ASN A 183 -3.95 -11.46 8.08
N PHE A 184 -5.25 -11.30 8.36
CA PHE A 184 -5.72 -10.99 9.71
C PHE A 184 -5.29 -12.06 10.74
N LEU A 185 -5.50 -13.33 10.44
CA LEU A 185 -5.22 -14.44 11.37
C LEU A 185 -3.72 -14.59 11.68
N ASN A 186 -2.86 -14.33 10.69
CA ASN A 186 -1.40 -14.40 10.84
C ASN A 186 -0.82 -13.22 11.63
N TYR A 187 -1.49 -12.07 11.63
CA TYR A 187 -0.95 -10.83 12.21
C TYR A 187 -1.66 -10.35 13.49
N THR A 188 -2.62 -11.12 14.02
CA THR A 188 -3.38 -10.75 15.22
C THR A 188 -3.44 -11.88 16.27
N PRO A 189 -3.39 -11.54 17.57
CA PRO A 189 -3.49 -12.50 18.67
C PRO A 189 -4.91 -13.06 18.85
N ASP A 190 -5.05 -14.09 19.68
CA ASP A 190 -6.30 -14.86 19.86
C ASP A 190 -7.49 -14.09 20.43
N ASN A 191 -7.24 -12.94 21.04
CA ASN A 191 -8.27 -12.06 21.57
C ASN A 191 -8.75 -11.00 20.54
N CYS A 192 -8.28 -11.09 19.30
CA CYS A 192 -8.76 -10.30 18.17
C CYS A 192 -9.80 -11.10 17.36
N TYR A 193 -10.85 -10.40 16.93
CA TYR A 193 -11.96 -10.96 16.15
C TYR A 193 -12.21 -10.11 14.91
N LEU A 194 -12.37 -10.75 13.76
CA LEU A 194 -12.67 -10.11 12.48
C LEU A 194 -14.15 -10.28 12.14
N PHE A 195 -14.84 -9.16 11.91
CA PHE A 195 -16.23 -9.10 11.46
C PHE A 195 -16.27 -8.56 10.04
N ILE A 196 -16.63 -9.44 9.10
CA ILE A 196 -16.71 -9.15 7.67
C ILE A 196 -18.17 -9.00 7.27
N ASN A 197 -18.58 -7.77 6.98
CA ASN A 197 -19.94 -7.43 6.59
C ASN A 197 -20.05 -7.43 5.06
N PHE A 198 -20.82 -8.35 4.48
CA PHE A 198 -21.17 -8.42 3.06
C PHE A 198 -22.44 -7.60 2.74
N PRO A 199 -22.63 -7.14 1.50
CA PRO A 199 -23.90 -6.51 1.09
C PRO A 199 -25.07 -7.49 1.25
N SER A 200 -26.26 -7.01 1.61
CA SER A 200 -27.46 -7.84 1.83
C SER A 200 -27.77 -8.81 0.69
N SER A 201 -27.56 -8.36 -0.54
CA SER A 201 -27.87 -9.11 -1.77
C SER A 201 -26.74 -10.00 -2.28
N ARG A 202 -25.54 -9.94 -1.68
CA ARG A 202 -24.37 -10.68 -2.18
C ARG A 202 -24.21 -12.02 -1.44
N PRO A 203 -24.29 -13.17 -2.13
CA PRO A 203 -24.00 -14.46 -1.51
C PRO A 203 -22.58 -14.50 -0.93
N ILE A 204 -22.41 -15.09 0.25
CA ILE A 204 -21.09 -15.32 0.84
C ILE A 204 -20.46 -16.56 0.18
N PRO A 205 -19.22 -16.50 -0.34
CA PRO A 205 -18.56 -17.61 -1.02
C PRO A 205 -18.02 -18.65 -0.02
N LEU A 206 -18.92 -19.41 0.62
CA LEU A 206 -18.60 -20.37 1.69
C LEU A 206 -17.56 -21.43 1.28
N ASN A 207 -17.46 -21.75 -0.01
CA ASN A 207 -16.48 -22.69 -0.55
C ASN A 207 -15.03 -22.19 -0.50
N LEU A 208 -14.81 -20.88 -0.38
CA LEU A 208 -13.48 -20.28 -0.30
C LEU A 208 -13.01 -20.05 1.14
N ILE A 209 -13.91 -20.22 2.12
CA ILE A 209 -13.66 -19.83 3.50
C ILE A 209 -13.35 -21.06 4.34
N THR A 210 -12.23 -21.04 5.04
CA THR A 210 -11.96 -22.00 6.12
C THR A 210 -12.58 -21.47 7.42
N PRO A 211 -13.51 -22.19 8.07
CA PRO A 211 -14.12 -21.72 9.32
C PRO A 211 -13.09 -21.47 10.42
N ASN A 212 -13.21 -20.33 11.11
CA ASN A 212 -12.36 -19.96 12.23
C ASN A 212 -13.19 -19.25 13.30
N SER A 213 -12.99 -19.59 14.58
CA SER A 213 -13.76 -19.01 15.70
C SER A 213 -13.52 -17.50 15.91
N ARG A 214 -12.46 -16.94 15.33
CA ARG A 214 -12.14 -15.50 15.36
C ARG A 214 -12.72 -14.73 14.19
N VAL A 215 -13.36 -15.39 13.21
CA VAL A 215 -13.82 -14.76 11.96
C VAL A 215 -15.33 -14.94 11.81
N HIS A 216 -16.04 -13.83 11.78
CA HIS A 216 -17.50 -13.77 11.66
C HIS A 216 -17.87 -13.06 10.36
N ILE A 217 -18.56 -13.78 9.47
CA ILE A 217 -18.96 -13.28 8.15
C ILE A 217 -20.48 -13.29 8.10
N PHE A 218 -21.07 -12.16 7.71
CA PHE A 218 -22.53 -12.00 7.67
C PHE A 218 -22.93 -11.01 6.58
N ASN A 219 -24.20 -11.04 6.19
CA ASN A 219 -24.79 -10.06 5.28
C ASN A 219 -25.44 -8.94 6.10
N GLY A 220 -24.97 -7.72 5.93
CA GLY A 220 -25.60 -6.52 6.49
C GLY A 220 -26.90 -6.19 5.77
N GLU A 221 -27.75 -5.40 6.41
CA GLU A 221 -29.05 -4.94 5.91
C GLU A 221 -28.92 -3.61 5.15
N VAL A 222 -27.91 -2.79 5.49
CA VAL A 222 -27.67 -1.48 4.88
C VAL A 222 -27.22 -1.62 3.42
N ASP A 223 -27.92 -0.94 2.51
CA ASP A 223 -27.46 -0.73 1.13
C ASP A 223 -26.29 0.26 1.10
N ARG A 224 -25.08 -0.28 1.16
CA ARG A 224 -23.84 0.50 1.25
C ARG A 224 -23.49 1.16 -0.08
N LYS A 225 -23.23 2.47 -0.01
CA LYS A 225 -22.78 3.31 -1.12
C LYS A 225 -21.35 3.78 -0.84
N LYS A 226 -20.60 4.08 -1.89
CA LYS A 226 -19.19 4.51 -1.78
C LYS A 226 -19.00 5.84 -1.03
N TRP A 227 -19.99 6.74 -1.10
CA TRP A 227 -19.96 8.06 -0.48
C TRP A 227 -21.22 8.27 0.36
N GLY A 228 -21.24 9.29 1.23
CA GLY A 228 -22.36 9.55 2.15
C GLY A 228 -22.09 8.94 3.51
N GLY A 229 -23.06 8.24 4.12
CA GLY A 229 -22.93 7.68 5.47
C GLY A 229 -23.19 6.19 5.61
N THR A 230 -23.47 5.49 4.52
CA THR A 230 -23.86 4.07 4.59
C THR A 230 -22.67 3.14 4.82
N LEU A 231 -21.43 3.55 4.52
CA LEU A 231 -20.22 2.81 4.95
C LEU A 231 -20.08 2.79 6.47
N LEU A 232 -20.28 3.93 7.12
CA LEU A 232 -20.27 4.00 8.59
C LEU A 232 -21.36 3.12 9.20
N LEU A 233 -22.57 3.15 8.63
CA LEU A 233 -23.66 2.28 9.07
C LEU A 233 -23.31 0.78 8.93
N GLY A 234 -22.61 0.38 7.86
CA GLY A 234 -22.12 -1.00 7.71
C GLY A 234 -21.13 -1.43 8.81
N HIS A 235 -20.26 -0.51 9.27
CA HIS A 235 -19.42 -0.77 10.44
C HIS A 235 -20.24 -0.85 11.73
N MET A 236 -21.32 -0.07 11.86
CA MET A 236 -22.23 -0.16 13.01
C MET A 236 -23.06 -1.44 13.04
N GLU A 237 -23.37 -2.04 11.89
CA GLU A 237 -23.91 -3.40 11.83
C GLU A 237 -22.90 -4.42 12.35
N SER A 238 -21.61 -4.27 12.01
CA SER A 238 -20.55 -5.12 12.56
C SER A 238 -20.38 -4.93 14.06
N TYR A 239 -20.52 -3.70 14.56
CA TYR A 239 -20.50 -3.40 16.00
C TYR A 239 -21.66 -4.10 16.73
N ARG A 240 -22.88 -4.01 16.18
CA ARG A 240 -24.06 -4.73 16.68
C ARG A 240 -23.83 -6.24 16.70
N GLU A 241 -23.33 -6.78 15.60
CA GLU A 241 -23.11 -8.22 15.46
C GLU A 241 -22.04 -8.72 16.44
N ALA A 242 -20.96 -7.95 16.62
CA ALA A 242 -19.95 -8.25 17.61
C ALA A 242 -20.49 -8.23 19.04
N LEU A 243 -21.39 -7.29 19.38
CA LEU A 243 -22.08 -7.31 20.67
C LEU A 243 -22.96 -8.56 20.84
N ASN A 244 -23.69 -8.96 19.79
CA ASN A 244 -24.54 -10.16 19.84
C ASN A 244 -23.72 -11.43 20.06
N VAL A 245 -22.63 -11.59 19.33
CA VAL A 245 -21.79 -12.79 19.36
C VAL A 245 -20.90 -12.85 20.59
N LEU A 246 -20.30 -11.72 20.99
CA LEU A 246 -19.25 -11.68 22.02
C LEU A 246 -19.74 -11.10 23.36
N GLY A 247 -20.89 -10.42 23.40
CA GLY A 247 -21.46 -9.80 24.61
C GLY A 247 -20.73 -8.54 25.13
N LYS A 248 -19.49 -8.31 24.71
CA LYS A 248 -18.68 -7.15 25.11
C LYS A 248 -17.65 -6.81 24.03
N ILE A 249 -17.38 -5.52 23.88
CA ILE A 249 -16.34 -4.95 23.02
C ILE A 249 -15.45 -4.07 23.91
N ASP A 250 -14.17 -4.43 24.06
CA ASP A 250 -13.20 -3.60 24.79
C ASP A 250 -12.58 -2.55 23.86
N TYR A 251 -12.28 -2.96 22.63
CA TYR A 251 -11.76 -2.09 21.57
C TYR A 251 -12.39 -2.46 20.23
N PHE A 252 -12.59 -1.47 19.38
CA PHE A 252 -13.11 -1.67 18.04
C PHE A 252 -12.29 -0.86 17.04
N CYS A 253 -12.01 -1.49 15.91
CA CYS A 253 -11.22 -0.96 14.82
C CYS A 253 -11.98 -1.12 13.52
N THR A 254 -12.12 -0.05 12.75
CA THR A 254 -12.61 -0.14 11.37
C THR A 254 -11.45 -0.39 10.42
N CYS A 255 -11.64 -1.26 9.43
CA CYS A 255 -10.63 -1.65 8.46
C CYS A 255 -11.18 -1.50 7.05
N ALA A 256 -10.26 -1.26 6.10
CA ALA A 256 -10.54 -1.42 4.68
C ALA A 256 -10.04 -2.79 4.21
N THR A 257 -10.74 -3.36 3.24
CA THR A 257 -10.39 -4.66 2.64
C THR A 257 -9.06 -4.64 1.92
N ASN A 258 -8.70 -3.56 1.23
CA ASN A 258 -7.37 -3.40 0.61
C ASN A 258 -6.32 -2.78 1.56
N GLY A 259 -6.54 -2.88 2.87
CA GLY A 259 -5.57 -2.59 3.92
C GLY A 259 -5.14 -3.87 4.62
N LEU A 260 -3.91 -4.31 4.36
CA LEU A 260 -3.36 -5.54 4.92
C LEU A 260 -2.38 -5.23 6.06
N PHE A 261 -2.30 -6.15 7.01
CA PHE A 261 -1.31 -6.15 8.07
C PHE A 261 0.07 -6.49 7.50
N VAL A 262 1.06 -5.68 7.87
CA VAL A 262 2.48 -5.85 7.49
C VAL A 262 3.38 -6.14 8.70
N LYS A 263 2.80 -6.11 9.92
CA LYS A 263 3.43 -6.47 11.19
C LYS A 263 2.37 -6.90 12.20
N LEU A 264 2.80 -7.54 13.28
CA LEU A 264 1.90 -7.97 14.35
C LEU A 264 1.19 -6.77 14.99
N PHE A 265 -0.10 -6.93 15.25
CA PHE A 265 -0.87 -5.94 16.01
C PHE A 265 -0.46 -5.95 17.49
N ASP A 266 -0.02 -4.79 17.99
CA ASP A 266 0.36 -4.59 19.39
C ASP A 266 -0.70 -3.75 20.12
N LEU A 267 -1.58 -4.42 20.87
CA LEU A 267 -2.60 -3.76 21.69
C LEU A 267 -1.98 -2.80 22.70
N LYS A 268 -0.85 -3.16 23.33
CA LYS A 268 -0.24 -2.34 24.37
C LYS A 268 0.24 -1.02 23.78
N ALA A 269 0.88 -1.07 22.62
CA ALA A 269 1.28 0.11 21.87
C ALA A 269 0.08 0.98 21.46
N ALA A 270 -0.99 0.36 20.93
CA ALA A 270 -2.20 1.08 20.53
C ALA A 270 -2.87 1.78 21.72
N VAL A 271 -2.98 1.10 22.87
CA VAL A 271 -3.56 1.68 24.10
C VAL A 271 -2.67 2.77 24.69
N GLN A 272 -1.35 2.57 24.73
CA GLN A 272 -0.42 3.62 25.15
C GLN A 272 -0.56 4.88 24.29
N ARG A 273 -0.80 4.70 22.98
CA ARG A 273 -1.06 5.80 22.07
C ARG A 273 -2.33 6.57 22.41
N LEU A 274 -3.42 5.88 22.76
CA LEU A 274 -4.67 6.53 23.21
C LEU A 274 -4.44 7.41 24.45
N GLU A 275 -3.53 7.01 25.34
CA GLU A 275 -3.22 7.75 26.56
C GLU A 275 -2.35 8.99 26.35
N LEU A 276 -1.67 9.12 25.19
CA LEU A 276 -0.97 10.36 24.82
C LEU A 276 -1.96 11.50 24.50
N ASN A 277 -3.23 11.19 24.27
CA ASN A 277 -4.31 12.15 24.03
C ASN A 277 -3.99 13.12 22.88
N ASP A 278 -3.46 12.57 21.79
CA ASP A 278 -3.19 13.34 20.59
C ASP A 278 -4.46 13.98 20.04
N GLN A 279 -4.34 15.20 19.52
CA GLN A 279 -5.48 15.86 18.88
C GLN A 279 -5.86 15.19 17.54
N ALA A 280 -4.87 14.61 16.88
CA ALA A 280 -4.96 13.94 15.59
C ALA A 280 -4.01 12.72 15.60
N PRO A 281 -4.25 11.68 14.78
CA PRO A 281 -3.43 10.46 14.76
C PRO A 281 -1.98 10.72 14.31
N VAL A 282 -1.09 9.74 14.43
CA VAL A 282 0.28 9.82 13.88
C VAL A 282 0.37 9.13 12.53
N GLY A 283 1.37 9.49 11.72
CA GLY A 283 1.58 8.91 10.39
C GLY A 283 0.72 9.54 9.29
N MET A 284 0.30 10.80 9.48
CA MET A 284 -0.71 11.47 8.67
C MET A 284 -0.13 12.11 7.41
N THR A 285 -0.66 11.72 6.24
CA THR A 285 -0.31 12.32 4.94
C THR A 285 -1.20 13.52 4.57
N ARG A 286 -2.45 13.60 5.05
CA ARG A 286 -3.35 14.74 4.78
C ARG A 286 -3.37 15.79 5.91
N ASN A 287 -4.01 16.93 5.68
CA ASN A 287 -4.23 17.97 6.69
C ASN A 287 -5.60 17.81 7.37
N TYR A 288 -5.65 16.97 8.40
CA TYR A 288 -6.88 16.74 9.15
C TYR A 288 -7.10 17.87 10.15
N LEU A 289 -8.13 18.67 9.90
CA LEU A 289 -8.58 19.69 10.83
C LEU A 289 -9.51 19.04 11.87
N ILE A 290 -9.30 19.39 13.14
CA ILE A 290 -10.02 18.84 14.28
C ILE A 290 -10.84 19.97 14.92
N ASP A 291 -12.03 19.65 15.41
CA ASP A 291 -12.99 20.56 16.05
C ASP A 291 -13.26 21.85 15.25
N VAL A 292 -13.43 21.72 13.93
CA VAL A 292 -13.78 22.83 13.03
C VAL A 292 -15.23 23.26 13.31
N PRO A 293 -15.49 24.55 13.62
CA PRO A 293 -16.85 25.05 13.80
C PRO A 293 -17.66 24.93 12.51
N LEU A 294 -18.85 24.32 12.56
CA LEU A 294 -19.72 24.14 11.39
C LEU A 294 -20.23 25.46 10.76
N ASN A 295 -20.21 26.54 11.54
CA ASN A 295 -20.55 27.89 11.09
C ASN A 295 -19.35 28.62 10.45
N ASN A 296 -18.13 28.06 10.54
CA ASN A 296 -16.91 28.65 10.02
C ASN A 296 -15.99 27.58 9.39
N ILE A 297 -16.54 26.81 8.45
CA ILE A 297 -15.77 25.79 7.72
C ILE A 297 -14.82 26.48 6.74
N PRO A 298 -13.52 26.17 6.76
CA PRO A 298 -12.57 26.80 5.86
C PRO A 298 -12.73 26.27 4.43
N ARG A 299 -12.76 27.19 3.46
CA ARG A 299 -12.83 26.85 2.03
C ARG A 299 -11.43 26.61 1.44
N GLY A 300 -11.32 25.65 0.53
CA GLY A 300 -10.08 25.36 -0.22
C GLY A 300 -8.95 24.73 0.60
N LYS A 301 -9.24 24.20 1.79
CA LYS A 301 -8.25 23.48 2.61
C LYS A 301 -8.12 22.02 2.20
N GLU A 302 -9.25 21.34 2.03
CA GLU A 302 -9.37 20.00 1.45
C GLU A 302 -10.74 19.91 0.78
N TRP A 303 -10.84 19.15 -0.31
CA TRP A 303 -12.08 18.96 -1.07
C TRP A 303 -13.26 18.48 -0.18
N ILE A 304 -12.95 17.72 0.86
CA ILE A 304 -13.95 17.17 1.76
C ILE A 304 -14.61 18.24 2.66
N TRP A 305 -13.86 19.29 3.02
CA TRP A 305 -14.42 20.44 3.74
C TRP A 305 -15.31 21.30 2.85
N ASP A 306 -14.94 21.46 1.59
CA ASP A 306 -15.75 22.17 0.60
C ASP A 306 -17.09 21.44 0.36
N ASN A 307 -17.04 20.11 0.22
CA ASN A 307 -18.24 19.27 0.11
C ASN A 307 -19.17 19.42 1.33
N LEU A 308 -18.61 19.45 2.55
CA LEU A 308 -19.40 19.65 3.77
C LEU A 308 -20.01 21.06 3.82
N LEU A 309 -19.23 22.09 3.46
CA LEU A 309 -19.69 23.48 3.41
C LEU A 309 -20.88 23.64 2.45
N ASP A 310 -20.79 23.02 1.27
CA ASP A 310 -21.82 23.07 0.23
C ASP A 310 -23.09 22.28 0.61
N SER A 311 -23.01 21.37 1.58
CA SER A 311 -24.14 20.56 2.08
C SER A 311 -24.98 21.31 3.13
N LYS A 312 -25.57 22.46 2.77
CA LYS A 312 -26.25 23.39 3.70
C LYS A 312 -27.32 22.73 4.59
N SER A 313 -28.28 22.02 4.01
CA SER A 313 -29.38 21.39 4.77
C SER A 313 -28.89 20.35 5.77
N PHE A 314 -27.88 19.58 5.39
CA PHE A 314 -27.23 18.63 6.28
C PHE A 314 -26.50 19.34 7.43
N ARG A 315 -25.79 20.46 7.16
CA ARG A 315 -25.16 21.26 8.21
C ARG A 315 -26.15 21.87 9.18
N GLU A 316 -27.30 22.35 8.69
CA GLU A 316 -28.37 22.88 9.54
C GLU A 316 -28.93 21.78 10.45
N TYR A 317 -29.14 20.58 9.93
CA TYR A 317 -29.50 19.42 10.73
C TYR A 317 -28.48 19.11 11.83
N LEU A 318 -27.19 19.06 11.47
CA LEU A 318 -26.12 18.82 12.46
C LEU A 318 -26.14 19.88 13.57
N LEU A 319 -26.28 21.15 13.22
CA LEU A 319 -26.27 22.28 14.17
C LEU A 319 -27.49 22.33 15.08
N TYR A 320 -28.68 22.21 14.52
CA TYR A 320 -29.92 22.56 15.22
C TYR A 320 -30.70 21.36 15.73
N GLU A 321 -30.52 20.18 15.13
CA GLU A 321 -31.25 18.98 15.50
C GLU A 321 -30.36 17.92 16.14
N ALA A 322 -29.12 17.74 15.67
CA ALA A 322 -28.19 16.75 16.23
C ALA A 322 -27.27 17.29 17.34
N ASP A 323 -27.30 18.60 17.62
CA ASP A 323 -26.39 19.32 18.55
C ASP A 323 -24.88 19.04 18.30
N ILE A 324 -24.51 18.97 17.02
CA ILE A 324 -23.13 18.83 16.56
C ILE A 324 -22.67 20.19 16.04
N LYS A 325 -21.85 20.90 16.83
CA LYS A 325 -21.37 22.26 16.51
C LYS A 325 -19.98 22.29 15.88
N PHE A 326 -19.20 21.25 16.14
CA PHE A 326 -17.82 21.10 15.69
C PHE A 326 -17.70 19.78 14.94
N MET A 327 -16.88 19.77 13.90
CA MET A 327 -16.59 18.60 13.10
C MET A 327 -15.10 18.33 13.08
N SER A 328 -14.73 17.07 13.21
CA SER A 328 -13.35 16.61 13.13
C SER A 328 -13.19 15.65 11.98
N LEU A 329 -12.19 15.88 11.12
CA LEU A 329 -11.86 14.98 10.03
C LEU A 329 -10.88 13.91 10.53
N ASN A 330 -11.09 12.67 10.12
CA ASN A 330 -10.15 11.58 10.23
C ASN A 330 -10.31 10.60 9.04
N GLN A 331 -9.45 9.59 8.93
CA GLN A 331 -9.73 8.43 8.08
C GLN A 331 -10.44 7.35 8.87
N ILE A 332 -11.25 6.54 8.19
CA ILE A 332 -11.92 5.39 8.80
C ILE A 332 -10.99 4.16 8.85
N GLU A 333 -9.98 4.09 7.99
CA GLU A 333 -9.09 2.95 7.89
C GLU A 333 -8.13 2.87 9.08
N GLY A 334 -8.21 1.75 9.78
CA GLY A 334 -7.48 1.51 11.01
C GLY A 334 -7.93 2.41 12.17
N LEU A 335 -9.10 3.06 12.12
CA LEU A 335 -9.56 3.90 13.23
C LEU A 335 -9.83 3.01 14.45
N PHE A 336 -8.97 3.13 15.46
CA PHE A 336 -8.94 2.32 16.67
C PHE A 336 -9.32 3.18 17.88
N ALA A 337 -10.30 2.71 18.64
CA ALA A 337 -10.72 3.35 19.89
C ALA A 337 -11.34 2.32 20.84
N SER A 338 -11.58 2.72 22.09
CA SER A 338 -12.27 1.86 23.06
C SER A 338 -13.71 1.58 22.63
N GLY A 339 -14.27 0.45 23.07
CA GLY A 339 -15.69 0.16 22.86
C GLY A 339 -16.61 1.22 23.46
N ALA A 340 -16.18 1.92 24.53
CA ALA A 340 -16.93 3.04 25.10
C ALA A 340 -17.05 4.21 24.11
N GLU A 341 -15.97 4.56 23.41
CA GLU A 341 -16.00 5.60 22.36
C GLU A 341 -16.97 5.23 21.24
N TRP A 342 -16.86 4.01 20.70
CA TRP A 342 -17.76 3.52 19.66
C TRP A 342 -19.22 3.40 20.11
N ASN A 343 -19.46 3.10 21.39
CA ASN A 343 -20.80 3.08 21.95
C ASN A 343 -21.46 4.47 21.97
N THR A 344 -20.69 5.56 22.03
CA THR A 344 -21.25 6.93 21.92
C THR A 344 -21.93 7.16 20.56
N LEU A 345 -21.34 6.58 19.51
CA LEU A 345 -21.84 6.60 18.14
C LEU A 345 -23.01 5.62 17.97
N TYR A 346 -22.83 4.37 18.41
CA TYR A 346 -23.85 3.31 18.28
C TYR A 346 -25.15 3.62 19.03
N SER A 347 -25.06 4.15 20.26
CA SER A 347 -26.24 4.59 21.03
C SER A 347 -27.02 5.74 20.38
N ARG A 348 -26.42 6.42 19.39
CA ARG A 348 -27.00 7.51 18.62
C ARG A 348 -27.18 7.15 17.14
N ILE A 349 -27.39 5.86 16.84
CA ILE A 349 -27.48 5.36 15.47
C ILE A 349 -28.55 6.07 14.64
N GLU A 350 -29.64 6.55 15.24
CA GLU A 350 -30.69 7.30 14.55
C GLU A 350 -30.18 8.63 13.98
N ILE A 351 -29.20 9.29 14.65
CA ILE A 351 -28.54 10.48 14.10
C ILE A 351 -27.74 10.11 12.85
N LEU A 352 -27.10 8.95 12.83
CA LEU A 352 -26.32 8.47 11.67
C LEU A 352 -27.22 8.08 10.51
N LYS A 353 -28.32 7.37 10.77
CA LYS A 353 -29.33 7.01 9.77
C LYS A 353 -29.93 8.26 9.13
N LYS A 354 -30.32 9.24 9.96
CA LYS A 354 -30.83 10.53 9.46
C LYS A 354 -29.75 11.29 8.68
N SER A 355 -28.49 11.31 9.15
CA SER A 355 -27.37 11.89 8.40
C SER A 355 -27.22 11.27 7.01
N ALA A 356 -27.26 9.95 6.91
CA ALA A 356 -27.17 9.24 5.63
C ALA A 356 -28.34 9.57 4.68
N SER A 357 -29.55 9.80 5.23
CA SER A 357 -30.75 10.11 4.44
C SER A 357 -30.70 11.45 3.68
N TYR A 358 -29.80 12.37 4.06
CA TYR A 358 -29.56 13.60 3.29
C TYR A 358 -28.88 13.33 1.94
N PHE A 359 -28.33 12.13 1.74
CA PHE A 359 -27.56 11.77 0.55
C PHE A 359 -28.08 10.47 -0.08
N PRO A 360 -29.33 10.42 -0.59
CA PRO A 360 -29.91 9.21 -1.16
C PRO A 360 -29.23 8.77 -2.47
N TYR A 361 -28.58 9.71 -3.18
CA TYR A 361 -27.85 9.46 -4.42
C TYR A 361 -26.45 10.07 -4.34
N PRO A 362 -25.56 9.48 -3.53
CA PRO A 362 -24.29 10.09 -3.20
C PRO A 362 -23.33 10.01 -4.40
N ASN A 363 -22.53 11.07 -4.58
CA ASN A 363 -21.56 11.20 -5.68
C ASN A 363 -20.23 11.73 -5.14
N ILE A 364 -19.27 12.03 -6.00
CA ILE A 364 -17.93 12.48 -5.61
C ILE A 364 -17.90 13.79 -4.79
N LYS A 365 -18.95 14.61 -4.89
CA LYS A 365 -19.14 15.83 -4.07
C LYS A 365 -19.87 15.58 -2.76
N THR A 366 -20.30 14.35 -2.50
CA THR A 366 -20.94 14.00 -1.23
C THR A 366 -19.87 13.86 -0.14
N PRO A 367 -20.06 14.46 1.05
CA PRO A 367 -19.15 14.25 2.17
C PRO A 367 -19.05 12.76 2.55
N ALA A 368 -17.83 12.27 2.77
CA ALA A 368 -17.60 10.97 3.37
C ALA A 368 -17.86 11.05 4.87
N LEU A 369 -19.06 10.68 5.32
CA LEU A 369 -19.47 10.86 6.72
C LEU A 369 -18.72 9.93 7.66
N GLU A 370 -18.26 8.77 7.18
CA GLU A 370 -17.36 7.87 7.92
C GLU A 370 -16.01 8.52 8.26
N GLU A 371 -15.55 9.49 7.49
CA GLU A 371 -14.32 10.24 7.77
C GLU A 371 -14.55 11.34 8.83
N PHE A 372 -15.80 11.79 9.05
CA PHE A 372 -16.08 12.86 10.01
C PHE A 372 -16.72 12.40 11.32
N LEU A 373 -17.81 11.64 11.22
CA LEU A 373 -18.72 11.42 12.34
C LEU A 373 -18.10 10.60 13.49
N PRO A 374 -17.30 9.54 13.25
CA PRO A 374 -16.74 8.75 14.36
C PRO A 374 -15.94 9.60 15.35
N VAL A 375 -14.92 10.31 14.86
CA VAL A 375 -14.07 11.15 15.71
C VAL A 375 -14.84 12.33 16.29
N THR A 376 -15.76 12.92 15.52
CA THR A 376 -16.64 13.98 16.04
C THR A 376 -17.44 13.50 17.25
N PHE A 377 -17.99 12.28 17.21
CA PHE A 377 -18.76 11.73 18.32
C PHE A 377 -17.88 11.36 19.52
N PHE A 378 -16.70 10.78 19.28
CA PHE A 378 -15.75 10.46 20.34
C PHE A 378 -15.40 11.71 21.15
N ARG A 379 -15.09 12.82 20.47
CA ARG A 379 -14.70 14.07 21.11
C ARG A 379 -15.87 14.80 21.77
N ARG A 380 -17.08 14.70 21.20
CA ARG A 380 -18.26 15.42 21.71
C ARG A 380 -18.96 14.68 22.85
N PHE A 381 -19.00 13.35 22.78
CA PHE A 381 -19.83 12.51 23.64
C PHE A 381 -19.05 11.43 24.40
N GLY A 382 -17.76 11.26 24.12
CA GLY A 382 -16.85 10.33 24.78
C GLY A 382 -15.66 11.04 25.42
N SER A 383 -14.54 10.32 25.57
CA SER A 383 -13.28 10.90 26.06
C SER A 383 -12.45 11.56 24.96
N GLY A 384 -12.82 11.34 23.69
CA GLY A 384 -12.11 11.89 22.54
C GLY A 384 -10.79 11.18 22.20
N LYS A 385 -10.50 10.04 22.84
CA LYS A 385 -9.29 9.25 22.61
C LYS A 385 -9.45 8.27 21.46
N PHE A 386 -8.62 8.41 20.43
CA PHE A 386 -8.56 7.51 19.29
C PHE A 386 -7.16 7.52 18.68
N THR A 387 -6.85 6.52 17.86
CA THR A 387 -5.65 6.50 17.02
C THR A 387 -5.95 5.77 15.71
N ASN A 388 -4.98 5.74 14.80
CA ASN A 388 -5.05 4.94 13.59
C ASN A 388 -3.94 3.90 13.58
N ILE A 389 -4.29 2.66 13.24
CA ILE A 389 -3.34 1.55 13.08
C ILE A 389 -2.97 1.31 11.61
N CYS A 390 -3.55 2.06 10.68
CA CYS A 390 -3.37 1.90 9.24
C CYS A 390 -2.70 3.13 8.63
N HIS A 391 -1.62 2.91 7.89
CA HIS A 391 -0.92 3.94 7.12
C HIS A 391 -1.43 3.99 5.67
N MET A 392 -1.58 5.19 5.13
CA MET A 392 -2.21 5.42 3.83
C MET A 392 -1.27 6.11 2.83
N LEU A 393 -1.09 5.47 1.67
CA LEU A 393 -0.35 6.02 0.53
C LEU A 393 -1.25 6.90 -0.35
N TRP A 394 -1.55 8.12 0.12
CA TRP A 394 -2.46 9.06 -0.56
C TRP A 394 -1.80 10.00 -1.56
N ASP A 395 -0.53 10.38 -1.36
CA ASP A 395 0.13 11.44 -2.12
C ASP A 395 1.56 11.04 -2.53
N PRO A 396 1.78 10.59 -3.78
CA PRO A 396 0.75 10.27 -4.75
C PRO A 396 -0.03 9.02 -4.35
N HIS A 397 -1.30 8.95 -4.76
CA HIS A 397 -2.09 7.74 -4.66
C HIS A 397 -1.45 6.64 -5.52
N ARG A 398 -1.00 5.54 -4.91
CA ARG A 398 -0.36 4.42 -5.60
C ARG A 398 -0.53 3.11 -4.83
N ASP A 399 -0.36 2.00 -5.54
CA ASP A 399 -0.30 0.69 -4.92
C ASP A 399 0.98 0.54 -4.06
N VAL A 400 0.87 -0.29 -3.02
CA VAL A 400 2.01 -0.74 -2.20
C VAL A 400 2.97 -1.52 -3.11
N THR A 401 4.27 -1.26 -3.00
CA THR A 401 5.32 -2.02 -3.68
C THR A 401 5.97 -3.02 -2.73
N PHE A 402 6.77 -3.94 -3.25
CA PHE A 402 7.53 -4.86 -2.40
C PHE A 402 8.54 -4.14 -1.49
N LEU A 403 9.16 -3.05 -1.97
CA LEU A 403 10.06 -2.24 -1.15
C LEU A 403 9.33 -1.54 -0.01
N ASP A 404 8.11 -1.07 -0.25
CA ASP A 404 7.28 -0.48 0.82
C ASP A 404 6.99 -1.48 1.93
N LEU A 405 6.78 -2.78 1.62
CA LEU A 405 6.57 -3.79 2.66
C LEU A 405 7.75 -3.89 3.61
N ILE A 406 8.96 -3.95 3.04
CA ILE A 406 10.20 -4.03 3.81
C ILE A 406 10.41 -2.75 4.62
N GLU A 407 10.21 -1.58 4.00
CA GLU A 407 10.38 -0.30 4.67
C GLU A 407 9.36 -0.10 5.80
N PHE A 408 8.07 -0.34 5.55
CA PHE A 408 7.00 -0.10 6.51
C PHE A 408 6.98 -1.14 7.64
N ALA A 409 7.37 -2.39 7.39
CA ALA A 409 7.53 -3.37 8.46
C ALA A 409 8.48 -2.83 9.56
N VAL A 410 9.57 -2.18 9.15
CA VAL A 410 10.61 -1.67 10.05
C VAL A 410 10.30 -0.27 10.59
N LYS A 411 9.82 0.65 9.73
CA LYS A 411 9.77 2.08 10.05
C LYS A 411 8.42 2.57 10.59
N LEU A 412 7.34 1.82 10.42
CA LEU A 412 6.03 2.27 10.92
C LEU A 412 6.07 2.48 12.44
N PRO A 413 5.42 3.54 12.96
CA PRO A 413 5.20 3.72 14.39
C PRO A 413 4.67 2.44 15.03
N VAL A 414 5.12 2.10 16.24
CA VAL A 414 4.91 0.76 16.84
C VAL A 414 3.43 0.35 16.88
N HIS A 415 2.51 1.28 17.10
CA HIS A 415 1.06 1.04 17.10
C HIS A 415 0.43 0.84 15.70
N MET A 416 1.09 1.25 14.61
CA MET A 416 0.57 1.15 13.24
C MET A 416 1.00 -0.16 12.59
N CYS A 417 0.07 -1.05 12.29
CA CYS A 417 0.37 -2.39 11.76
C CYS A 417 -0.20 -2.69 10.37
N GLN A 418 -1.06 -1.82 9.83
CA GLN A 418 -1.65 -1.97 8.50
C GLN A 418 -1.09 -0.93 7.53
N VAL A 419 -1.03 -1.29 6.26
CA VAL A 419 -0.81 -0.35 5.14
C VAL A 419 -1.96 -0.52 4.16
N LYS A 420 -2.49 0.58 3.61
CA LYS A 420 -3.51 0.53 2.56
C LYS A 420 -2.92 0.76 1.18
N TRP A 421 -3.68 0.30 0.20
CA TRP A 421 -3.42 0.29 -1.24
C TRP A 421 -2.70 -0.96 -1.73
N PHE A 422 -3.04 -2.10 -1.15
CA PHE A 422 -2.70 -3.37 -1.76
C PHE A 422 -3.51 -3.57 -3.03
N ASN A 423 -2.85 -4.09 -4.06
CA ASN A 423 -3.52 -4.55 -5.26
C ASN A 423 -4.31 -5.81 -4.91
N ARG A 424 -5.55 -5.86 -5.40
CA ARG A 424 -6.51 -6.94 -5.08
C ARG A 424 -6.23 -8.22 -5.85
N ASN A 425 -5.36 -8.16 -6.87
CA ASN A 425 -4.90 -9.34 -7.55
C ASN A 425 -3.93 -10.11 -6.63
N PRO A 426 -4.26 -11.35 -6.24
CA PRO A 426 -3.45 -12.19 -5.37
C PRO A 426 -2.02 -12.40 -5.88
N ASP A 427 -1.84 -12.36 -7.21
CA ASP A 427 -0.57 -12.65 -7.89
C ASP A 427 0.37 -11.44 -7.94
N THR A 428 -0.06 -10.27 -7.46
CA THR A 428 0.84 -9.12 -7.34
C THR A 428 1.84 -9.34 -6.22
N LEU A 429 3.11 -9.04 -6.50
CA LEU A 429 4.23 -9.36 -5.61
C LEU A 429 4.01 -8.94 -4.13
N PRO A 430 3.52 -7.73 -3.80
CA PRO A 430 3.29 -7.34 -2.41
C PRO A 430 2.19 -8.16 -1.72
N THR A 431 1.09 -8.42 -2.42
CA THR A 431 -0.06 -9.18 -1.89
C THR A 431 0.33 -10.65 -1.72
N ALA A 432 0.95 -11.25 -2.74
CA ALA A 432 1.43 -12.62 -2.72
C ALA A 432 2.45 -12.85 -1.58
N ALA A 433 3.37 -11.90 -1.37
CA ALA A 433 4.41 -12.02 -0.36
C ALA A 433 3.83 -12.20 1.05
N LEU A 434 2.79 -11.45 1.43
CA LEU A 434 2.20 -11.54 2.77
C LEU A 434 1.51 -12.88 3.04
N ASP A 435 1.07 -13.59 2.02
CA ASP A 435 0.49 -14.94 2.13
C ASP A 435 1.57 -16.02 2.37
N GLN A 436 2.82 -15.76 1.99
CA GLN A 436 3.92 -16.71 2.12
C GLN A 436 4.54 -16.75 3.53
N LYS A 437 4.59 -17.95 4.13
CA LYS A 437 5.21 -18.17 5.46
C LYS A 437 6.68 -17.70 5.53
N TRP A 438 7.46 -17.99 4.50
CA TRP A 438 8.89 -17.63 4.47
C TRP A 438 9.10 -16.11 4.45
N PHE A 439 8.20 -15.36 3.80
CA PHE A 439 8.28 -13.90 3.75
C PHE A 439 7.92 -13.28 5.09
N ARG A 440 6.91 -13.81 5.78
CA ARG A 440 6.59 -13.37 7.15
C ARG A 440 7.77 -13.59 8.10
N ALA A 441 8.43 -14.75 8.02
CA ALA A 441 9.66 -15.01 8.78
C ALA A 441 10.79 -14.03 8.41
N LEU A 442 10.93 -13.68 7.12
CA LEU A 442 11.88 -12.65 6.69
C LEU A 442 11.58 -11.28 7.30
N LEU A 443 10.31 -10.86 7.37
CA LEU A 443 9.93 -9.60 8.02
C LEU A 443 10.28 -9.62 9.52
N ASP A 444 10.00 -10.71 10.22
CA ASP A 444 10.35 -10.86 11.64
C ASP A 444 11.88 -10.84 11.85
N ASP A 445 12.64 -11.47 10.97
CA ASP A 445 14.10 -11.43 11.00
C ASP A 445 14.65 -10.01 10.81
N LEU A 446 14.06 -9.22 9.92
CA LEU A 446 14.46 -7.82 9.70
C LEU A 446 14.26 -6.95 10.94
N LEU A 447 13.30 -7.30 11.80
CA LEU A 447 12.99 -6.56 13.03
C LEU A 447 13.89 -6.92 14.22
N THR A 448 14.60 -8.05 14.17
CA THR A 448 15.30 -8.64 15.34
C THR A 448 16.82 -8.53 15.30
N LEU A 449 17.41 -8.14 14.16
CA LEU A 449 18.82 -8.36 13.84
C LEU A 449 19.73 -7.12 14.01
N ASP A 450 19.98 -6.73 15.26
CA ASP A 450 20.93 -5.66 15.66
C ASP A 450 22.18 -6.18 16.42
N THR A 451 22.60 -7.43 16.16
CA THR A 451 23.83 -8.01 16.76
C THR A 451 24.97 -8.12 15.74
N PRO A 452 26.25 -8.18 16.15
CA PRO A 452 27.37 -8.42 15.22
C PRO A 452 27.22 -9.68 14.35
N ASN A 453 26.54 -10.72 14.85
CA ASN A 453 26.22 -11.93 14.07
C ASN A 453 25.18 -11.69 12.97
N ALA A 454 24.36 -10.64 13.09
CA ALA A 454 23.32 -10.31 12.12
C ALA A 454 23.85 -10.05 10.71
N TYR A 455 25.04 -9.43 10.59
CA TYR A 455 25.62 -9.16 9.27
C TYR A 455 25.93 -10.47 8.52
N ARG A 456 26.57 -11.43 9.22
CA ARG A 456 26.86 -12.74 8.67
C ARG A 456 25.59 -13.49 8.28
N GLU A 457 24.57 -13.47 9.13
CA GLU A 457 23.29 -14.11 8.84
C GLU A 457 22.57 -13.48 7.64
N ARG A 458 22.52 -12.15 7.54
CA ARG A 458 21.97 -11.45 6.37
C ARG A 458 22.70 -11.82 5.08
N PHE A 459 24.04 -11.86 5.13
CA PHE A 459 24.84 -12.27 3.98
C PHE A 459 24.57 -13.72 3.57
N LEU A 460 24.49 -14.64 4.54
CA LEU A 460 24.13 -16.05 4.28
C LEU A 460 22.71 -16.18 3.71
N LYS A 461 21.71 -15.47 4.26
CA LYS A 461 20.34 -15.47 3.73
C LYS A 461 20.31 -14.98 2.29
N ARG A 462 21.02 -13.87 1.98
CA ARG A 462 21.16 -13.38 0.61
C ARG A 462 21.75 -14.44 -0.33
N LEU A 463 22.84 -15.10 0.08
CA LEU A 463 23.46 -16.16 -0.73
C LEU A 463 22.48 -17.32 -0.96
N LEU A 464 21.81 -17.80 0.10
CA LEU A 464 20.83 -18.89 0.00
C LEU A 464 19.65 -18.53 -0.90
N THR A 465 19.10 -17.32 -0.78
CA THR A 465 18.02 -16.85 -1.65
C THR A 465 18.48 -16.77 -3.11
N GLN A 466 19.69 -16.28 -3.36
CA GLN A 466 20.24 -16.25 -4.72
C GLN A 466 20.42 -17.66 -5.28
N SER A 467 21.04 -18.58 -4.53
CA SER A 467 21.22 -19.97 -4.97
C SER A 467 19.90 -20.71 -5.15
N PHE A 468 18.90 -20.45 -4.30
CA PHE A 468 17.55 -21.00 -4.45
C PHE A 468 16.85 -20.45 -5.70
N SER A 469 16.98 -19.15 -5.97
CA SER A 469 16.46 -18.53 -7.19
C SER A 469 17.10 -19.13 -8.44
N GLU A 470 18.43 -19.29 -8.44
CA GLU A 470 19.17 -19.92 -9.54
C GLU A 470 18.75 -21.39 -9.74
N ALA A 471 18.61 -22.17 -8.65
CA ALA A 471 18.15 -23.55 -8.72
C ALA A 471 16.71 -23.68 -9.21
N SER A 472 15.81 -22.77 -8.79
CA SER A 472 14.43 -22.72 -9.26
C SER A 472 14.38 -22.42 -10.75
N ARG A 473 15.15 -21.43 -11.22
CA ARG A 473 15.29 -21.06 -12.63
C ARG A 473 15.75 -22.23 -13.50
N LEU A 474 16.68 -23.06 -13.01
CA LEU A 474 17.15 -24.25 -13.75
C LEU A 474 16.04 -25.30 -13.96
N GLY A 475 15.00 -25.30 -13.15
CA GLY A 475 13.84 -26.18 -13.28
C GLY A 475 12.76 -25.64 -14.22
N GLU A 476 12.82 -24.38 -14.63
CA GLU A 476 11.82 -23.76 -15.49
C GLU A 476 12.09 -24.10 -16.97
N VAL A 477 11.08 -24.65 -17.65
CA VAL A 477 11.16 -25.00 -19.07
C VAL A 477 10.19 -24.14 -19.87
N TYR A 478 10.73 -23.39 -20.82
CA TYR A 478 9.96 -22.58 -21.74
C TYR A 478 9.87 -23.22 -23.11
N THR A 479 8.67 -23.23 -23.66
CA THR A 479 8.36 -23.81 -24.97
C THR A 479 7.95 -22.71 -25.96
N PRO A 480 8.38 -22.77 -27.24
CA PRO A 480 7.94 -21.81 -28.25
C PRO A 480 6.42 -21.81 -28.46
N LEU A 481 5.85 -20.64 -28.79
CA LEU A 481 4.41 -20.43 -29.01
C LEU A 481 3.82 -21.41 -30.03
N THR A 482 4.56 -21.65 -31.11
CA THR A 482 4.12 -22.38 -32.29
C THR A 482 4.05 -23.89 -32.10
N ARG A 483 4.60 -24.44 -31.00
CA ARG A 483 4.76 -25.89 -30.81
C ARG A 483 3.44 -26.66 -30.91
N PHE A 484 2.32 -26.08 -30.46
CA PHE A 484 1.02 -26.75 -30.46
C PHE A 484 0.14 -26.37 -31.67
N TRP A 485 0.61 -25.47 -32.52
CA TRP A 485 -0.07 -25.15 -33.77
C TRP A 485 0.16 -26.24 -34.82
N ARG A 486 1.25 -27.03 -34.70
CA ARG A 486 1.66 -28.03 -35.69
C ARG A 486 2.08 -29.33 -34.98
N SER A 487 1.43 -30.45 -35.29
CA SER A 487 1.81 -31.75 -34.71
C SER A 487 2.96 -32.47 -35.45
N GLU A 488 3.40 -31.99 -36.64
CA GLU A 488 4.21 -32.81 -37.56
C GLU A 488 5.45 -32.17 -38.23
N ALA A 489 5.86 -30.92 -37.97
CA ALA A 489 6.91 -30.29 -38.79
C ALA A 489 8.31 -30.25 -38.16
N GLN A 490 9.29 -30.76 -38.93
CA GLN A 490 10.72 -30.45 -38.84
C GLN A 490 10.98 -28.94 -39.06
N GLU A 491 12.13 -28.44 -38.59
CA GLU A 491 12.60 -27.04 -38.57
C GLU A 491 12.31 -26.22 -39.86
N GLU A 492 11.19 -25.49 -39.94
CA GLU A 492 10.93 -24.51 -41.02
C GLU A 492 10.14 -23.27 -40.54
N ARG A 493 10.44 -22.10 -41.12
CA ARG A 493 9.88 -20.77 -40.80
C ARG A 493 8.40 -20.63 -41.21
N ALA A 494 7.56 -19.95 -40.41
CA ALA A 494 6.15 -19.69 -40.71
C ALA A 494 5.82 -18.19 -40.87
N GLN A 495 5.94 -17.63 -42.07
CA GLN A 495 5.59 -16.21 -42.30
C GLN A 495 4.08 -16.00 -42.47
N TRP A 496 3.55 -14.94 -41.86
CA TRP A 496 2.16 -14.50 -42.04
C TRP A 496 2.10 -12.99 -42.35
N MET A 497 1.27 -12.59 -43.31
CA MET A 497 1.08 -11.19 -43.70
C MET A 497 -0.42 -10.91 -43.91
N CYS A 498 -0.93 -9.76 -43.45
CA CYS A 498 -2.33 -9.37 -43.65
C CYS A 498 -2.49 -7.87 -43.93
N SER A 499 -2.87 -7.55 -45.16
CA SER A 499 -3.41 -6.24 -45.50
C SER A 499 -4.92 -6.27 -45.29
N SER A 500 -5.47 -5.54 -44.32
CA SER A 500 -6.92 -5.43 -44.16
C SER A 500 -7.34 -4.04 -43.67
N LEU A 501 -8.45 -3.55 -44.22
CA LEU A 501 -9.11 -2.33 -43.75
C LEU A 501 -10.00 -2.74 -42.57
N ILE A 502 -9.55 -2.47 -41.35
CA ILE A 502 -10.20 -2.97 -40.12
C ILE A 502 -11.02 -1.84 -39.48
N PRO A 503 -12.36 -1.93 -39.50
CA PRO A 503 -13.20 -0.95 -38.81
C PRO A 503 -12.95 -0.96 -37.30
N VAL A 504 -13.01 0.21 -36.67
CA VAL A 504 -12.86 0.41 -35.22
C VAL A 504 -13.62 -0.63 -34.42
N GLY A 505 -12.96 -1.27 -33.45
CA GLY A 505 -13.60 -2.18 -32.51
C GLY A 505 -14.13 -3.49 -33.12
N LYS A 506 -13.88 -3.78 -34.41
CA LYS A 506 -14.20 -5.09 -34.99
C LYS A 506 -13.02 -6.04 -34.88
N GLN A 507 -13.29 -7.23 -34.36
CA GLN A 507 -12.34 -8.35 -34.40
C GLN A 507 -12.21 -8.86 -35.84
N VAL A 508 -10.99 -8.92 -36.35
CA VAL A 508 -10.71 -9.55 -37.64
C VAL A 508 -10.03 -10.88 -37.38
N LYS A 509 -10.77 -11.93 -37.71
CA LYS A 509 -10.29 -13.32 -37.70
C LYS A 509 -9.27 -13.50 -38.81
N LEU A 510 -8.10 -14.02 -38.48
CA LEU A 510 -7.03 -14.25 -39.44
C LEU A 510 -7.14 -15.68 -39.97
N SER A 511 -7.64 -15.88 -41.20
CA SER A 511 -7.72 -17.19 -41.89
C SER A 511 -7.77 -17.01 -43.42
N PRO A 512 -7.06 -17.82 -44.25
CA PRO A 512 -6.66 -19.23 -44.03
C PRO A 512 -5.14 -19.52 -43.94
N ALA A 513 -4.26 -18.55 -43.73
CA ALA A 513 -2.81 -18.84 -43.60
C ALA A 513 -2.42 -19.63 -42.33
N PHE A 514 -3.37 -19.90 -41.41
CA PHE A 514 -3.26 -20.89 -40.32
C PHE A 514 -3.88 -22.26 -40.67
N SER A 515 -4.45 -22.42 -41.87
CA SER A 515 -5.18 -23.63 -42.32
C SER A 515 -4.37 -24.56 -43.22
N THR A 516 -3.12 -24.22 -43.57
CA THR A 516 -2.19 -25.21 -44.15
C THR A 516 -1.64 -26.17 -43.11
N LEU A 517 -1.96 -25.92 -41.83
CA LEU A 517 -1.77 -26.84 -40.75
C LEU A 517 -3.00 -27.71 -40.67
N SER A 518 -2.80 -29.01 -40.87
CA SER A 518 -3.77 -30.04 -40.54
C SER A 518 -3.96 -30.09 -39.01
N ILE A 519 -4.47 -29.01 -38.44
CA ILE A 519 -5.01 -29.00 -37.08
C ILE A 519 -6.32 -29.77 -37.21
N GLY A 520 -6.29 -31.05 -36.82
CA GLY A 520 -7.50 -31.85 -36.69
C GLY A 520 -8.55 -31.06 -35.89
N PRO A 521 -9.84 -31.17 -36.24
CA PRO A 521 -10.87 -30.26 -35.77
C PRO A 521 -10.88 -30.19 -34.24
N SER A 522 -10.44 -29.07 -33.67
CA SER A 522 -10.78 -28.76 -32.29
C SER A 522 -12.29 -28.56 -32.24
N LYS A 523 -12.94 -29.12 -31.22
CA LYS A 523 -14.41 -29.20 -31.13
C LYS A 523 -15.14 -27.84 -31.21
N ASN A 524 -14.44 -26.70 -31.20
CA ASN A 524 -15.03 -25.36 -31.13
C ASN A 524 -14.59 -24.35 -32.22
N GLY A 525 -13.83 -24.74 -33.25
CA GLY A 525 -13.50 -23.80 -34.36
C GLY A 525 -12.68 -22.56 -33.96
N SER A 526 -11.87 -22.67 -32.91
CA SER A 526 -11.01 -21.59 -32.39
C SER A 526 -9.79 -21.37 -33.30
N LEU A 527 -9.56 -20.13 -33.73
CA LEU A 527 -8.34 -19.72 -34.45
C LEU A 527 -7.15 -19.62 -33.47
N ALA A 528 -5.90 -19.60 -33.95
CA ALA A 528 -4.72 -19.39 -33.10
C ALA A 528 -4.35 -17.90 -32.96
N ALA A 529 -4.93 -17.03 -33.80
CA ALA A 529 -4.66 -15.59 -33.82
C ALA A 529 -5.84 -14.76 -34.31
N TRP A 530 -5.96 -13.52 -33.83
CA TRP A 530 -6.90 -12.49 -34.31
C TRP A 530 -6.38 -11.08 -34.02
N LEU A 531 -6.92 -10.07 -34.71
CA LEU A 531 -6.52 -8.68 -34.54
C LEU A 531 -7.69 -7.81 -34.04
N LEU A 532 -7.38 -6.85 -33.18
CA LEU A 532 -8.29 -5.81 -32.70
C LEU A 532 -7.75 -4.41 -33.01
N SER A 533 -8.49 -3.60 -33.76
CA SER A 533 -8.13 -2.20 -34.04
C SER A 533 -8.60 -1.26 -32.92
N SER A 534 -7.76 -0.30 -32.54
CA SER A 534 -8.01 0.69 -31.47
C SER A 534 -8.41 2.09 -31.95
N ASP A 535 -8.34 2.39 -33.26
CA ASP A 535 -8.56 3.75 -33.80
C ASP A 535 -9.78 3.94 -34.68
N SER A 536 -10.23 5.20 -34.75
CA SER A 536 -11.25 5.73 -35.68
C SER A 536 -10.86 5.49 -37.16
N PRO A 537 -11.80 5.26 -38.09
CA PRO A 537 -11.56 4.59 -39.38
C PRO A 537 -10.95 5.52 -40.46
N VAL A 538 -10.00 6.37 -40.10
CA VAL A 538 -9.50 7.43 -40.99
C VAL A 538 -8.40 6.93 -41.94
N ASP A 539 -7.68 5.86 -41.60
CA ASP A 539 -6.57 5.32 -42.40
C ASP A 539 -6.68 3.80 -42.64
N THR A 540 -6.36 3.35 -43.86
CA THR A 540 -6.12 1.92 -44.15
C THR A 540 -4.73 1.54 -43.64
N LEU A 541 -4.66 0.56 -42.76
CA LEU A 541 -3.40 0.09 -42.16
C LEU A 541 -3.02 -1.30 -42.71
N HIS A 542 -1.76 -1.45 -43.08
CA HIS A 542 -1.13 -2.70 -43.46
C HIS A 542 -0.47 -3.34 -42.24
N TYR A 543 -0.81 -4.60 -41.93
CA TYR A 543 -0.28 -5.35 -40.79
C TYR A 543 0.52 -6.56 -41.26
N GLU A 544 1.81 -6.60 -40.93
CA GLU A 544 2.65 -7.76 -41.19
C GLU A 544 3.07 -8.38 -39.86
N ALA A 545 2.87 -9.69 -39.68
CA ALA A 545 3.32 -10.40 -38.48
C ALA A 545 4.04 -11.69 -38.88
N ILE A 546 5.37 -11.63 -38.95
CA ILE A 546 6.21 -12.77 -39.34
C ILE A 546 6.50 -13.59 -38.08
N ILE A 547 6.14 -14.88 -38.09
CA ILE A 547 6.38 -15.80 -36.97
C ILE A 547 7.41 -16.86 -37.39
N SER A 548 8.70 -16.62 -37.14
CA SER A 548 9.72 -17.61 -37.44
C SER A 548 10.01 -18.49 -36.23
N GLU A 549 10.00 -19.81 -36.45
CA GLU A 549 10.54 -20.76 -35.48
C GLU A 549 11.99 -21.06 -35.87
N GLU A 550 12.91 -20.80 -34.95
CA GLU A 550 14.31 -21.21 -35.05
C GLU A 550 14.64 -22.03 -33.80
N ALA A 551 14.83 -23.33 -33.98
CA ALA A 551 15.01 -24.32 -32.91
C ALA A 551 13.90 -24.25 -31.84
N SER A 552 14.22 -23.83 -30.62
CA SER A 552 13.29 -23.73 -29.50
C SER A 552 12.69 -22.33 -29.30
N THR A 553 12.80 -21.43 -30.28
CA THR A 553 12.35 -20.03 -30.13
C THR A 553 11.41 -19.58 -31.24
N THR A 554 10.27 -18.99 -30.84
CA THR A 554 9.38 -18.27 -31.74
C THR A 554 9.78 -16.81 -31.76
N THR A 555 10.14 -16.28 -32.94
CA THR A 555 10.37 -14.86 -33.16
C THR A 555 9.15 -14.26 -33.85
N LEU A 556 8.61 -13.18 -33.29
CA LEU A 556 7.56 -12.38 -33.89
C LEU A 556 8.17 -11.07 -34.39
N SER A 557 8.04 -10.80 -35.68
CA SER A 557 8.32 -9.49 -36.27
C SER A 557 7.00 -8.84 -36.69
N LEU A 558 6.63 -7.74 -36.04
CA LEU A 558 5.37 -7.04 -36.23
C LEU A 558 5.62 -5.69 -36.92
N GLN A 559 4.90 -5.43 -38.02
CA GLN A 559 4.93 -4.16 -38.75
C GLN A 559 3.53 -3.60 -38.95
N VAL A 560 3.36 -2.29 -38.74
CA VAL A 560 2.10 -1.57 -39.04
C VAL A 560 2.38 -0.27 -39.77
N ASN A 561 1.91 -0.17 -41.01
CA ASN A 561 2.13 1.01 -41.85
C ASN A 561 0.81 1.53 -42.44
N LYS A 562 0.76 2.82 -42.82
CA LYS A 562 -0.29 3.28 -43.73
C LYS A 562 -0.04 2.71 -45.12
N ASP A 563 -1.11 2.52 -45.89
CA ASP A 563 -0.99 2.03 -47.26
C ASP A 563 -0.05 2.93 -48.09
N GLY A 564 0.94 2.32 -48.75
CA GLY A 564 1.97 3.01 -49.53
C GLY A 564 3.12 3.67 -48.74
N GLU A 565 3.13 3.62 -47.41
CA GLU A 565 4.25 4.13 -46.60
C GLU A 565 5.25 3.00 -46.22
N PRO A 566 6.57 3.28 -46.24
CA PRO A 566 7.58 2.32 -45.78
C PRO A 566 7.53 2.16 -44.25
N SER A 567 8.00 1.01 -43.77
CA SER A 567 8.24 0.81 -42.33
C SER A 567 9.37 1.72 -41.83
N GLY A 568 9.21 2.22 -40.61
CA GLY A 568 10.16 3.09 -39.93
C GLY A 568 10.74 2.44 -38.66
N ARG A 569 11.66 3.18 -38.02
CA ARG A 569 12.06 2.92 -36.64
C ARG A 569 10.89 3.32 -35.74
N HIS A 570 10.61 2.53 -34.70
CA HIS A 570 9.53 2.84 -33.77
C HIS A 570 9.71 4.26 -33.17
N GLU A 571 8.62 5.01 -33.14
CA GLU A 571 8.51 6.27 -32.41
C GLU A 571 7.43 6.13 -31.33
N TRP A 572 7.53 6.91 -30.26
CA TRP A 572 6.48 6.95 -29.24
C TRP A 572 5.13 7.27 -29.87
N GLY A 573 4.12 6.44 -29.63
CA GLY A 573 2.78 6.70 -30.13
C GLY A 573 1.68 5.85 -29.49
N ASP A 574 0.45 6.15 -29.85
CA ASP A 574 -0.70 5.36 -29.42
C ASP A 574 -0.71 3.98 -30.10
N THR A 575 -1.17 2.97 -29.36
CA THR A 575 -1.44 1.64 -29.91
C THR A 575 -2.53 1.75 -30.98
N ARG A 576 -2.25 1.26 -32.20
CA ARG A 576 -3.18 1.29 -33.36
C ARG A 576 -3.96 -0.02 -33.53
N ALA A 577 -3.36 -1.12 -33.09
CA ALA A 577 -4.03 -2.41 -32.99
C ALA A 577 -3.38 -3.29 -31.93
N THR A 578 -4.04 -4.40 -31.60
CA THR A 578 -3.51 -5.46 -30.76
C THR A 578 -3.66 -6.79 -31.48
N LEU A 579 -2.53 -7.49 -31.68
CA LEU A 579 -2.50 -8.85 -32.22
C LEU A 579 -2.63 -9.83 -31.07
N PHE A 580 -3.73 -10.58 -31.02
CA PHE A 580 -3.93 -11.63 -30.03
C PHE A 580 -3.44 -12.98 -30.55
N LEU A 581 -2.56 -13.62 -29.80
CA LEU A 581 -1.99 -14.94 -30.08
C LEU A 581 -2.31 -15.93 -28.95
N SER A 582 -2.56 -17.19 -29.28
CA SER A 582 -2.82 -18.24 -28.29
C SER A 582 -1.84 -19.41 -28.44
N PRO A 583 -1.26 -19.97 -27.35
CA PRO A 583 -0.44 -21.17 -27.40
C PRO A 583 -1.27 -22.45 -27.61
N MET A 584 -2.59 -22.41 -27.55
CA MET A 584 -3.50 -23.54 -27.80
C MET A 584 -3.31 -24.72 -26.82
N VAL A 585 -2.97 -24.42 -25.56
CA VAL A 585 -2.73 -25.42 -24.50
C VAL A 585 -3.62 -25.21 -23.28
N GLY A 586 -4.62 -24.34 -23.39
CA GLY A 586 -5.60 -24.06 -22.36
C GLY A 586 -4.95 -23.62 -21.05
N GLU A 587 -5.30 -24.32 -19.99
CA GLU A 587 -4.83 -24.03 -18.63
C GLU A 587 -3.36 -24.42 -18.40
N LYS A 588 -2.71 -25.14 -19.32
CA LYS A 588 -1.31 -25.54 -19.11
C LYS A 588 -0.32 -24.39 -19.32
N ALA A 589 -0.68 -23.36 -20.08
CA ALA A 589 0.16 -22.17 -20.23
C ALA A 589 0.02 -21.31 -18.98
N GLN A 590 1.09 -21.30 -18.17
CA GLN A 590 1.14 -20.65 -16.86
C GLN A 590 1.98 -19.37 -16.88
N VAL A 591 3.02 -19.31 -17.71
CA VAL A 591 3.89 -18.13 -17.82
C VAL A 591 4.04 -17.75 -19.27
N PHE A 592 3.83 -16.49 -19.62
CA PHE A 592 4.23 -15.93 -20.90
C PHE A 592 5.58 -15.21 -20.74
N ARG A 593 6.54 -15.53 -21.60
CA ARG A 593 7.85 -14.87 -21.65
C ARG A 593 8.02 -14.17 -22.99
N LEU A 594 8.20 -12.85 -22.94
CA LEU A 594 8.59 -12.02 -24.06
C LEU A 594 10.06 -11.63 -23.87
N SER A 595 10.89 -11.79 -24.89
CA SER A 595 12.31 -11.44 -24.83
C SER A 595 12.68 -10.47 -25.94
N LEU A 596 13.40 -9.42 -25.58
CA LEU A 596 13.93 -8.42 -26.52
C LEU A 596 15.46 -8.46 -26.47
N ARG A 597 16.11 -8.15 -27.60
CA ARG A 597 17.58 -7.99 -27.67
C ARG A 597 18.03 -6.55 -27.42
N ARG A 598 19.02 -6.35 -26.54
CA ARG A 598 19.61 -5.04 -26.23
C ARG A 598 20.49 -4.52 -27.39
N PRO A 599 20.64 -3.19 -27.52
CA PRO A 599 19.95 -2.14 -26.73
C PRO A 599 18.48 -1.99 -27.14
N PHE A 600 17.61 -1.69 -26.17
CA PHE A 600 16.24 -1.26 -26.45
C PHE A 600 16.22 0.26 -26.59
N GLU A 601 15.52 0.77 -27.60
CA GLU A 601 15.03 2.14 -27.55
C GLU A 601 13.83 2.24 -26.61
N PHE A 602 13.23 3.43 -26.47
CA PHE A 602 12.06 3.65 -25.62
C PHE A 602 10.82 2.78 -25.95
N VAL A 603 10.83 2.05 -27.06
CA VAL A 603 9.79 1.12 -27.51
C VAL A 603 9.36 0.14 -26.42
N HIS A 604 10.31 -0.40 -25.65
CA HIS A 604 10.04 -1.50 -24.73
C HIS A 604 9.08 -1.10 -23.62
N GLU A 605 9.20 0.12 -23.08
CA GLU A 605 8.25 0.64 -22.08
C GLU A 605 6.84 0.70 -22.66
N GLN A 606 6.68 1.23 -23.88
CA GLN A 606 5.36 1.27 -24.53
C GLN A 606 4.77 -0.12 -24.79
N ILE A 607 5.60 -1.07 -25.23
CA ILE A 607 5.15 -2.46 -25.42
C ILE A 607 4.68 -3.03 -24.09
N MET A 608 5.50 -2.95 -23.03
CA MET A 608 5.20 -3.59 -21.74
C MET A 608 3.92 -3.03 -21.11
N HIS A 609 3.67 -1.72 -21.20
CA HIS A 609 2.44 -1.10 -20.68
C HIS A 609 1.18 -1.46 -21.47
N ASN A 610 1.33 -1.97 -22.70
CA ASN A 610 0.21 -2.25 -23.60
C ASN A 610 0.03 -3.74 -23.94
N ILE A 611 0.79 -4.65 -23.30
CA ILE A 611 0.49 -6.09 -23.37
C ILE A 611 -0.89 -6.34 -22.76
N ARG A 612 -1.69 -7.16 -23.45
CA ARG A 612 -3.05 -7.52 -23.03
C ARG A 612 -3.19 -9.01 -22.79
N LEU A 613 -4.09 -9.36 -21.88
CA LEU A 613 -4.61 -10.71 -21.70
C LEU A 613 -6.09 -10.71 -22.13
N SER A 614 -6.52 -11.77 -22.81
CA SER A 614 -7.91 -11.93 -23.25
C SER A 614 -8.44 -13.34 -23.02
N ASP A 615 -9.73 -13.41 -22.67
CA ASP A 615 -10.56 -14.61 -22.58
C ASP A 615 -11.43 -14.83 -23.84
N GLY A 616 -11.20 -14.03 -24.89
CA GLY A 616 -12.01 -13.99 -26.11
C GLY A 616 -13.18 -12.99 -26.10
N HIS A 617 -13.55 -12.44 -24.94
CA HIS A 617 -14.64 -11.46 -24.78
C HIS A 617 -14.13 -10.13 -24.22
N SER A 618 -13.28 -10.19 -23.19
CA SER A 618 -12.67 -9.05 -22.52
C SER A 618 -11.17 -9.01 -22.77
N ASN A 619 -10.61 -7.80 -22.86
CA ASN A 619 -9.18 -7.59 -23.11
C ASN A 619 -8.64 -6.62 -22.07
N LEU A 620 -7.83 -7.11 -21.13
CA LEU A 620 -7.33 -6.34 -19.99
C LEU A 620 -5.81 -6.14 -20.11
N ALA A 621 -5.29 -5.09 -19.49
CA ALA A 621 -3.83 -4.94 -19.35
C ALA A 621 -3.27 -6.15 -18.59
N TRP A 622 -2.21 -6.74 -19.11
CA TRP A 622 -1.52 -7.85 -18.43
C TRP A 622 -0.22 -7.31 -17.82
N PRO A 623 -0.18 -7.09 -16.50
CA PRO A 623 0.99 -6.47 -15.87
C PRO A 623 2.21 -7.39 -15.91
N LEU A 624 3.37 -6.79 -16.21
CA LEU A 624 4.67 -7.44 -16.09
C LEU A 624 4.89 -7.95 -14.66
N THR A 625 5.30 -9.20 -14.51
CA THR A 625 5.54 -9.85 -13.22
C THR A 625 7.02 -9.85 -12.83
N LEU A 626 7.90 -10.22 -13.77
CA LEU A 626 9.34 -10.34 -13.53
C LEU A 626 10.11 -9.88 -14.77
N GLN A 627 11.29 -9.28 -14.54
CA GLN A 627 12.24 -8.89 -15.59
C GLN A 627 13.62 -9.45 -15.25
N GLU A 628 14.29 -10.06 -16.23
CA GLU A 628 15.65 -10.61 -16.09
C GLU A 628 16.52 -10.26 -17.30
N ASP A 629 17.81 -9.99 -17.06
CA ASP A 629 18.79 -9.77 -18.12
C ASP A 629 19.69 -11.00 -18.26
N GLU A 630 19.86 -11.50 -19.49
CA GLU A 630 20.72 -12.64 -19.82
C GLU A 630 21.41 -12.41 -21.17
N GLU A 631 22.75 -12.37 -21.20
CA GLU A 631 23.57 -12.37 -22.44
C GLU A 631 23.10 -11.40 -23.54
N GLY A 632 22.80 -10.15 -23.19
CA GLY A 632 22.35 -9.13 -24.15
C GLY A 632 20.87 -9.24 -24.54
N TRP A 633 20.11 -10.11 -23.91
CA TRP A 633 18.66 -10.16 -23.92
C TRP A 633 18.09 -9.65 -22.60
N CYS A 634 16.85 -9.15 -22.67
CA CYS A 634 16.02 -8.89 -21.51
C CYS A 634 14.73 -9.71 -21.67
N HIS A 635 14.43 -10.50 -20.65
CA HIS A 635 13.27 -11.37 -20.56
C HIS A 635 12.21 -10.71 -19.67
N PHE A 636 10.98 -10.70 -20.15
CA PHE A 636 9.82 -10.12 -19.51
C PHE A 636 8.80 -11.23 -19.30
N TYR A 637 8.42 -11.48 -18.04
CA TYR A 637 7.56 -12.59 -17.67
C TYR A 637 6.22 -12.09 -17.17
N PHE A 638 5.16 -12.74 -17.64
CA PHE A 638 3.78 -12.46 -17.28
C PHE A 638 3.18 -13.76 -16.74
N LEU A 639 2.73 -13.73 -15.50
CA LEU A 639 2.11 -14.88 -14.86
C LEU A 639 0.62 -14.95 -15.22
N ARG A 640 0.13 -16.14 -15.55
CA ARG A 640 -1.28 -16.40 -15.75
C ARG A 640 -2.04 -16.09 -14.45
N PRO A 641 -3.06 -15.23 -14.48
CA PRO A 641 -3.90 -14.99 -13.30
C PRO A 641 -4.61 -16.28 -12.86
N GLN A 642 -4.67 -16.54 -11.55
CA GLN A 642 -5.36 -17.73 -11.03
C GLN A 642 -6.85 -17.81 -11.41
N ASN A 643 -7.50 -16.66 -11.62
CA ASN A 643 -8.90 -16.57 -12.02
C ASN A 643 -9.15 -16.75 -13.52
N HIS A 644 -8.11 -16.85 -14.34
CA HIS A 644 -8.27 -17.01 -15.79
C HIS A 644 -8.52 -18.48 -16.13
N PHE A 645 -9.74 -18.81 -16.54
CA PHE A 645 -10.14 -20.15 -16.96
C PHE A 645 -10.08 -20.29 -18.49
N GLY A 646 -9.64 -21.46 -18.97
CA GLY A 646 -9.59 -21.76 -20.41
C GLY A 646 -8.33 -21.26 -21.13
N GLU A 647 -8.45 -20.93 -22.42
CA GLU A 647 -7.30 -20.51 -23.23
C GLU A 647 -6.86 -19.09 -22.90
N ILE A 648 -5.55 -18.84 -22.89
CA ILE A 648 -5.00 -17.49 -22.76
C ILE A 648 -4.73 -16.89 -24.14
N TRP A 649 -5.16 -15.66 -24.34
CA TRP A 649 -4.87 -14.90 -25.55
C TRP A 649 -4.04 -13.67 -25.22
N ILE A 650 -2.96 -13.50 -25.96
CA ILE A 650 -1.88 -12.60 -25.63
C ILE A 650 -1.91 -11.48 -26.64
N GLY A 651 -2.35 -10.32 -26.18
CA GLY A 651 -2.42 -9.12 -27.00
C GLY A 651 -1.07 -8.43 -27.03
N ILE A 652 -0.45 -8.44 -28.20
CA ILE A 652 0.79 -7.72 -28.48
C ILE A 652 0.41 -6.41 -29.16
N PRO A 653 0.75 -5.24 -28.58
CA PRO A 653 0.38 -3.95 -29.13
C PRO A 653 1.18 -3.66 -30.39
N ALA A 654 0.51 -3.04 -31.35
CA ALA A 654 1.06 -2.65 -32.63
C ALA A 654 0.96 -1.12 -32.78
N PHE A 655 2.07 -0.48 -33.17
CA PHE A 655 2.21 0.97 -33.28
C PHE A 655 2.44 1.38 -34.73
N LEU A 656 2.04 2.59 -35.11
CA LEU A 656 2.21 3.06 -36.49
C LEU A 656 3.70 3.21 -36.86
N ARG A 657 4.06 2.93 -38.13
CA ARG A 657 5.43 3.03 -38.68
C ARG A 657 6.49 2.27 -37.87
N THR A 658 6.09 1.20 -37.22
CA THR A 658 6.92 0.47 -36.28
C THR A 658 7.27 -0.90 -36.82
N SER A 659 8.55 -1.27 -36.75
CA SER A 659 9.00 -2.65 -36.91
C SER A 659 9.60 -3.14 -35.59
N ILE A 660 8.96 -4.13 -34.95
CA ILE A 660 9.45 -4.72 -33.70
C ILE A 660 9.71 -6.20 -33.92
N SER A 661 10.89 -6.67 -33.53
CA SER A 661 11.21 -8.10 -33.46
C SER A 661 11.40 -8.54 -32.01
N MET A 662 10.71 -9.60 -31.60
CA MET A 662 10.71 -10.12 -30.24
C MET A 662 10.68 -11.65 -30.22
N LYS A 663 11.25 -12.28 -29.19
CA LYS A 663 11.08 -13.72 -28.94
C LYS A 663 9.93 -13.96 -27.96
N ILE A 664 9.12 -14.98 -28.21
CA ILE A 664 7.99 -15.35 -27.36
C ILE A 664 8.02 -16.83 -27.01
N ALA A 665 7.74 -17.15 -25.74
CA ALA A 665 7.71 -18.51 -25.22
C ALA A 665 6.78 -18.65 -24.02
N PHE A 666 6.46 -19.88 -23.62
CA PHE A 666 5.57 -20.20 -22.51
C PHE A 666 6.17 -21.18 -21.54
N GLY A 667 6.05 -20.87 -20.25
CA GLY A 667 6.21 -21.84 -19.17
C GLY A 667 4.95 -22.70 -19.10
N ILE A 668 5.11 -24.00 -19.32
CA ILE A 668 4.00 -24.96 -19.32
C ILE A 668 4.13 -25.83 -18.07
N SER A 669 3.03 -25.97 -17.32
CA SER A 669 3.02 -26.91 -16.19
C SER A 669 3.28 -28.34 -16.70
N PRO A 670 4.25 -29.08 -16.14
CA PRO A 670 4.45 -30.49 -16.47
C PRO A 670 3.21 -31.32 -16.14
N ILE A 671 3.04 -32.43 -16.86
CA ILE A 671 1.92 -33.39 -16.70
C ILE A 671 2.22 -34.36 -15.57
#